data_AF-A0A844GHJ7-F1
#
_entry.id   AF-A0A844GHJ7-F1
#
_cell.length_a   1.000
_cell.length_b   1.000
_cell.length_c   1.000
_cell.angle_alpha   90.00
_cell.angle_beta   90.00
_cell.angle_gamma   90.00
#
_symmetry.space_group_name_H-M   'P 1'
#
loop_
_entity.id
_entity.type
_entity.pdbx_description
1 polymer ?
#
loop_
_entity_poly.entity_id
_entity_poly.type
_entity_poly.pdbx_seq_one_letter_code
_entity_poly.pdbx_strand_id
1 'polypeptide(L)'
;MKKRLVAVTLGVILSLSTVGEAGASVFSSPEDTAASQDEIAGSEAAESETDSAETADTSEVQPEDSGAEDLFSAGEYAGTSDAEPQDSSSAFSSGEDETQPAAVSQITDAVPAEQQDDSDAVSVKAEDWIREDDHFKLRKPVKKDSADTSDAAPADTVQTEDQTGEVVLTDSDTDETDNADSTDPTQADAADTEILTAEDPDYEDAADTTEDPVLDVSDDSADGDANASTDPADNTDSFYTAADGLVKISTEYKEQVHTGWYLFDENGYMVTGQAQVNPEQGTDIAATQTADASDGDASIAADTEETVQSCFTSAEDAVVYTGCENEAVTPYTSTVGQQIRNKWKWTGTAWQYYNAAGTLETVTQLEAAQKANGTYTGYFKIENEYYSLKADGTPRTGNVTLTVNGVSNLYYFEKDSTIPGRMFHEGWRVTGLNTSRERWLYYSQGKNPADIGKYYQRGVIATRLDENIKGAYTYLISSKGYLLKSTIKKAENGAFYGTDKYGRIYTNKMVLYKGYRYYFGKNGKRATWKNRWAKVNNHYYYFGGVPGRVQEKHGWQKLTNTKNQFLGWIYLDQNGNNYTNKWTSNGYYFKANGKLASGLTQIGTKMYLFESSTAAAHKGKVYKNTMIRYKKKLYLASATGALYKGGWRQYNNGWYYLRNYTPLTNQFRKKNGVNGYLNSSGKYTTGWVLVSDAKNLMRYIDPTGNGYAKNTSKWINGVLYYFDSNGYRITDVSAKYPNGPYYLEVQRKNGIMTVYTDSTKRIPIKTIRVSVGVPSTPTPPGEYTLRSSARWQLLMGPSWGQYGTHVEGAGKGGIYVHSVACAQANSFNLPAVEYNKLGQPASHGCIRACVADAKWVYYHCNGSRINIIDGVVTYHDAYKGPLGKNPLTPLRGAKNFDPTDPEV
;
A
#
# COMPACT_ATOMS: atom_id res chain seq x y z
N MET A 1 25.74 79.69 4.39
CA MET A 1 24.98 78.51 3.88
C MET A 1 25.19 78.45 2.37
N LYS A 2 25.31 77.33 1.64
CA LYS A 2 25.50 75.88 1.96
C LYS A 2 26.77 75.38 1.21
N LYS A 3 27.28 74.19 1.54
CA LYS A 3 28.50 73.62 0.92
C LYS A 3 28.20 72.84 -0.37
N ARG A 4 29.16 72.79 -1.29
CA ARG A 4 29.25 71.75 -2.34
C ARG A 4 29.68 70.42 -1.71
N LEU A 5 29.31 69.29 -2.32
CA LEU A 5 29.87 67.96 -2.02
C LEU A 5 30.09 67.20 -3.34
N VAL A 6 31.14 66.39 -3.39
CA VAL A 6 31.48 65.51 -4.52
C VAL A 6 31.04 64.09 -4.19
N ALA A 7 30.47 63.38 -5.16
CA ALA A 7 30.18 61.94 -5.06
C ALA A 7 31.29 61.12 -5.74
N VAL A 8 31.59 59.94 -5.20
CA VAL A 8 32.60 59.01 -5.73
C VAL A 8 31.89 57.79 -6.32
N THR A 9 32.30 57.40 -7.52
CA THR A 9 31.81 56.22 -8.24
C THR A 9 32.32 54.91 -7.64
N LEU A 10 31.49 53.87 -7.68
CA LEU A 10 31.90 52.48 -7.46
C LEU A 10 31.55 51.68 -8.71
N GLY A 11 32.58 51.12 -9.38
CA GLY A 11 32.42 50.47 -10.67
C GLY A 11 31.82 49.07 -10.58
N VAL A 12 30.82 48.80 -11.42
CA VAL A 12 30.36 47.45 -11.78
C VAL A 12 30.80 47.19 -13.22
N ILE A 13 31.36 46.01 -13.50
CA ILE A 13 31.64 45.55 -14.87
C ILE A 13 31.07 44.14 -15.03
N LEU A 14 30.33 43.92 -16.13
CA LEU A 14 29.86 42.62 -16.59
C LEU A 14 30.78 42.09 -17.69
N SER A 15 30.96 40.76 -17.73
CA SER A 15 31.13 39.94 -18.96
C SER A 15 31.42 38.49 -18.54
N LEU A 16 31.14 37.45 -19.34
CA LEU A 16 30.19 37.30 -20.44
C LEU A 16 29.74 35.83 -20.46
N SER A 17 28.63 35.53 -21.14
CA SER A 17 28.12 34.15 -21.30
C SER A 17 28.57 33.55 -22.63
N THR A 18 29.09 32.33 -22.61
CA THR A 18 29.14 31.44 -23.78
C THR A 18 28.37 30.16 -23.50
N VAL A 19 27.70 29.64 -24.53
CA VAL A 19 27.04 28.34 -24.53
C VAL A 19 28.02 27.32 -25.12
N GLY A 20 28.08 26.12 -24.55
CA GLY A 20 28.83 24.98 -25.08
C GLY A 20 27.93 23.75 -25.10
N GLU A 21 27.98 22.97 -26.18
CA GLU A 21 27.01 21.94 -26.48
C GLU A 21 27.22 20.61 -25.73
N ALA A 22 26.18 19.76 -25.77
CA ALA A 22 26.13 18.53 -24.99
C ALA A 22 26.77 17.35 -25.71
N GLY A 23 28.08 17.16 -25.52
CA GLY A 23 28.76 15.91 -25.87
C GLY A 23 28.22 14.73 -25.05
N ALA A 24 27.57 13.76 -25.70
CA ALA A 24 26.96 12.60 -25.05
C ALA A 24 28.02 11.55 -24.68
N SER A 25 28.55 11.60 -23.45
CA SER A 25 29.46 10.57 -22.94
C SER A 25 28.71 9.31 -22.49
N VAL A 26 29.07 8.18 -23.09
CA VAL A 26 28.56 6.83 -22.73
C VAL A 26 29.02 6.45 -21.33
N PHE A 27 28.12 5.83 -20.56
CA PHE A 27 28.37 5.45 -19.16
C PHE A 27 29.11 4.11 -19.07
N SER A 28 30.38 4.07 -19.50
CA SER A 28 31.24 2.89 -19.36
C SER A 28 31.70 2.69 -17.90
N SER A 29 31.69 1.43 -17.46
CA SER A 29 32.37 0.98 -16.24
C SER A 29 33.76 0.45 -16.61
N PRO A 30 34.77 0.67 -15.76
CA PRO A 30 35.91 -0.24 -15.61
C PRO A 30 35.72 -1.12 -14.37
N GLU A 31 36.27 -2.34 -14.42
CA GLU A 31 36.36 -3.27 -13.29
C GLU A 31 37.65 -3.01 -12.47
N ASP A 32 37.82 -3.73 -11.36
CA ASP A 32 39.00 -3.61 -10.50
C ASP A 32 40.28 -4.12 -11.19
N THR A 33 41.35 -3.34 -11.11
CA THR A 33 42.72 -3.89 -11.01
C THR A 33 43.63 -2.87 -10.33
N ALA A 34 44.47 -3.33 -9.40
CA ALA A 34 45.34 -2.45 -8.61
C ALA A 34 46.81 -2.66 -8.97
N ALA A 35 47.52 -1.57 -9.25
CA ALA A 35 48.97 -1.50 -9.37
C ALA A 35 49.50 -0.14 -8.88
N SER A 36 50.80 -0.05 -8.61
CA SER A 36 51.44 0.94 -7.73
C SER A 36 52.23 2.05 -8.43
N GLN A 37 52.73 2.99 -7.60
CA GLN A 37 53.90 3.89 -7.77
C GLN A 37 53.71 5.33 -8.31
N ASP A 38 53.93 6.27 -7.38
CA ASP A 38 54.98 7.31 -7.32
C ASP A 38 55.12 8.45 -8.38
N GLU A 39 54.95 9.67 -7.84
CA GLU A 39 55.85 10.85 -7.93
C GLU A 39 56.01 11.76 -9.20
N ILE A 40 56.03 13.08 -8.90
CA ILE A 40 56.78 14.19 -9.56
C ILE A 40 56.27 14.82 -10.90
N ALA A 41 55.51 15.91 -10.70
CA ALA A 41 55.70 17.30 -11.19
C ALA A 41 56.00 17.72 -12.66
N GLY A 42 55.28 18.77 -13.09
CA GLY A 42 55.66 19.76 -14.12
C GLY A 42 55.14 19.51 -15.55
N SER A 43 55.09 20.48 -16.47
CA SER A 43 55.01 21.97 -16.33
C SER A 43 54.76 22.64 -17.70
N GLU A 44 54.12 23.82 -17.67
CA GLU A 44 54.07 24.83 -18.77
C GLU A 44 53.33 24.48 -20.07
N ALA A 45 53.21 25.50 -20.93
CA ALA A 45 52.22 25.65 -22.01
C ALA A 45 52.88 25.98 -23.36
N ALA A 46 52.10 25.89 -24.45
CA ALA A 46 52.32 26.65 -25.68
C ALA A 46 51.01 26.75 -26.50
N GLU A 47 50.97 27.70 -27.45
CA GLU A 47 49.82 28.04 -28.30
C GLU A 47 50.09 27.67 -29.78
N SER A 48 49.02 27.46 -30.57
CA SER A 48 48.89 27.67 -32.04
C SER A 48 47.68 26.90 -32.59
N GLU A 49 47.05 27.21 -33.73
CA GLU A 49 46.69 28.44 -34.47
C GLU A 49 46.06 27.95 -35.80
N THR A 50 45.02 28.61 -36.34
CA THR A 50 44.42 28.35 -37.70
C THR A 50 43.85 26.92 -37.97
N ASP A 51 43.01 26.63 -38.99
CA ASP A 51 42.34 27.43 -40.04
C ASP A 51 40.98 26.78 -40.47
N SER A 52 40.19 27.50 -41.30
CA SER A 52 39.25 27.07 -42.36
C SER A 52 38.53 25.70 -42.26
N ALA A 53 37.19 25.60 -42.21
CA ALA A 53 36.13 26.07 -43.13
C ALA A 53 35.96 25.25 -44.44
N GLU A 54 34.81 24.57 -44.61
CA GLU A 54 34.01 24.58 -45.86
C GLU A 54 32.57 24.02 -45.67
N THR A 55 31.76 23.95 -46.74
CA THR A 55 30.28 23.88 -46.71
C THR A 55 29.64 22.79 -47.58
N ALA A 56 28.61 22.13 -47.04
CA ALA A 56 27.45 21.51 -47.73
C ALA A 56 26.42 21.19 -46.63
N ASP A 57 25.10 21.43 -46.70
CA ASP A 57 24.12 21.60 -47.78
C ASP A 57 23.91 20.40 -48.71
N THR A 58 22.94 19.56 -48.34
CA THR A 58 22.03 18.88 -49.27
C THR A 58 20.64 18.84 -48.64
N SER A 59 19.63 19.22 -49.42
CA SER A 59 18.20 19.17 -49.05
C SER A 59 17.56 17.82 -49.41
N GLU A 60 16.22 17.75 -49.38
CA GLU A 60 15.36 16.66 -49.89
C GLU A 60 15.19 15.40 -49.00
N VAL A 61 14.03 14.73 -48.92
CA VAL A 61 12.65 15.05 -49.40
C VAL A 61 11.63 14.27 -48.53
N GLN A 62 10.40 14.80 -48.38
CA GLN A 62 9.27 14.06 -47.78
C GLN A 62 8.61 13.11 -48.79
N PRO A 63 7.87 12.10 -48.31
CA PRO A 63 6.51 11.98 -48.84
C PRO A 63 5.46 12.16 -47.73
N GLU A 64 4.35 12.79 -48.11
CA GLU A 64 3.10 12.77 -47.36
C GLU A 64 2.23 11.62 -47.86
N ASP A 65 1.42 11.04 -46.97
CA ASP A 65 0.13 10.47 -47.35
C ASP A 65 -0.86 10.65 -46.16
N SER A 66 -2.14 10.39 -46.40
CA SER A 66 -3.15 11.40 -46.14
C SER A 66 -4.48 10.84 -45.60
N GLY A 67 -5.21 11.70 -44.89
CA GLY A 67 -6.60 11.47 -44.50
C GLY A 67 -6.84 10.47 -43.35
N ALA A 68 -7.96 10.56 -42.63
CA ALA A 68 -8.91 11.68 -42.53
C ALA A 68 -9.64 11.61 -41.17
N GLU A 69 -10.10 12.78 -40.72
CA GLU A 69 -11.20 13.06 -39.78
C GLU A 69 -11.81 11.92 -38.94
N ASP A 70 -11.97 12.18 -37.65
CA ASP A 70 -13.34 12.36 -37.14
C ASP A 70 -13.39 13.41 -36.01
N LEU A 71 -14.49 14.16 -35.94
CA LEU A 71 -14.66 15.38 -35.15
C LEU A 71 -15.81 15.24 -34.15
N PHE A 72 -15.53 15.31 -32.84
CA PHE A 72 -16.57 15.70 -31.87
C PHE A 72 -16.03 16.62 -30.78
N SER A 73 -16.81 17.67 -30.52
CA SER A 73 -16.58 18.75 -29.55
C SER A 73 -17.87 19.03 -28.77
N ALA A 74 -17.85 20.05 -27.92
CA ALA A 74 -18.84 20.42 -26.88
C ALA A 74 -18.79 19.54 -25.60
N GLY A 75 -19.09 20.08 -24.42
CA GLY A 75 -19.45 21.48 -24.13
C GLY A 75 -19.23 21.84 -22.65
N GLU A 76 -19.22 23.15 -22.36
CA GLU A 76 -19.01 23.68 -21.01
C GLU A 76 -20.31 23.65 -20.19
N TYR A 77 -20.17 23.52 -18.86
CA TYR A 77 -21.10 24.11 -17.91
C TYR A 77 -20.32 24.63 -16.70
N ALA A 78 -20.61 25.86 -16.28
CA ALA A 78 -20.00 26.50 -15.11
C ALA A 78 -20.95 26.44 -13.91
N GLY A 79 -20.38 26.31 -12.70
CA GLY A 79 -21.09 26.38 -11.43
C GLY A 79 -20.10 26.60 -10.30
N THR A 80 -20.34 27.60 -9.44
CA THR A 80 -19.37 28.12 -8.47
C THR A 80 -19.96 28.23 -7.07
N SER A 81 -19.22 27.76 -6.06
CA SER A 81 -19.33 28.22 -4.67
C SER A 81 -18.06 27.89 -3.88
N ASP A 82 -17.71 28.77 -2.93
CA ASP A 82 -16.53 28.64 -2.06
C ASP A 82 -16.77 27.73 -0.84
N ALA A 83 -15.71 27.07 -0.37
CA ALA A 83 -15.27 27.14 1.05
C ALA A 83 -13.99 26.33 1.32
N GLU A 84 -13.03 26.95 2.02
CA GLU A 84 -12.00 26.32 2.86
C GLU A 84 -12.30 26.73 4.34
N PRO A 85 -11.73 26.10 5.42
CA PRO A 85 -10.38 25.51 5.45
C PRO A 85 -10.13 24.27 6.37
N GLN A 86 -8.86 23.83 6.32
CA GLN A 86 -8.06 23.07 7.32
C GLN A 86 -8.24 21.54 7.53
N ASP A 87 -7.06 20.90 7.59
CA ASP A 87 -6.59 19.74 8.38
C ASP A 87 -7.56 18.58 8.75
N SER A 88 -7.20 17.30 8.60
CA SER A 88 -5.89 16.73 8.95
C SER A 88 -5.61 15.30 8.37
N SER A 89 -4.50 14.71 8.81
CA SER A 89 -3.98 13.35 8.65
C SER A 89 -4.88 12.18 8.19
N SER A 90 -4.46 11.53 7.10
CA SER A 90 -4.10 10.09 7.03
C SER A 90 -4.98 9.05 7.77
N ALA A 91 -5.76 8.29 7.00
CA ALA A 91 -6.07 6.88 7.31
C ALA A 91 -6.20 6.02 6.02
N PHE A 92 -5.80 4.75 6.12
CA PHE A 92 -6.28 3.68 5.25
C PHE A 92 -7.32 2.88 6.03
N SER A 93 -8.58 2.87 5.59
CA SER A 93 -9.43 1.67 5.63
C SER A 93 -10.66 1.90 4.76
N SER A 94 -11.22 0.82 4.20
CA SER A 94 -12.57 0.81 3.65
C SER A 94 -13.50 0.24 4.73
N GLY A 95 -14.38 1.08 5.26
CA GLY A 95 -15.57 0.60 5.97
C GLY A 95 -16.59 0.12 4.94
N GLU A 96 -17.22 -1.02 5.22
CA GLU A 96 -18.38 -1.51 4.49
C GLU A 96 -19.63 -1.16 5.32
N ASP A 97 -20.69 -0.71 4.66
CA ASP A 97 -21.90 -0.17 5.28
C ASP A 97 -23.08 -1.08 4.88
N GLU A 98 -23.49 -1.98 5.78
CA GLU A 98 -24.55 -2.95 5.51
C GLU A 98 -25.93 -2.35 5.77
N THR A 99 -26.60 -1.97 4.67
CA THR A 99 -28.03 -1.68 4.70
C THR A 99 -28.83 -2.94 4.38
N GLN A 100 -29.55 -3.47 5.38
CA GLN A 100 -30.50 -4.56 5.18
C GLN A 100 -31.64 -4.16 4.22
N PRO A 101 -32.11 -5.10 3.39
CA PRO A 101 -33.48 -5.12 2.90
C PRO A 101 -34.29 -6.30 3.46
N ALA A 102 -35.60 -6.05 3.59
CA ALA A 102 -36.66 -6.90 4.14
C ALA A 102 -36.64 -8.40 3.79
N ALA A 103 -37.19 -9.20 4.72
CA ALA A 103 -37.53 -10.60 4.51
C ALA A 103 -38.64 -10.78 3.45
N VAL A 104 -38.58 -11.90 2.74
CA VAL A 104 -39.68 -12.45 1.91
C VAL A 104 -39.80 -13.94 2.24
N SER A 105 -41.03 -14.43 2.36
CA SER A 105 -41.35 -15.72 2.96
C SER A 105 -40.69 -16.91 2.26
N GLN A 106 -40.27 -17.89 3.06
CA GLN A 106 -40.05 -19.25 2.57
C GLN A 106 -41.40 -19.88 2.22
N ILE A 107 -41.49 -20.51 1.05
CA ILE A 107 -42.52 -21.52 0.77
C ILE A 107 -41.77 -22.85 0.76
N THR A 108 -42.14 -23.73 1.68
CA THR A 108 -41.62 -25.09 1.77
C THR A 108 -42.37 -26.00 0.82
N ASP A 109 -41.66 -26.75 -0.03
CA ASP A 109 -42.25 -27.84 -0.80
C ASP A 109 -42.77 -28.91 0.18
N ALA A 110 -44.08 -28.93 0.40
CA ALA A 110 -44.74 -30.02 1.10
C ALA A 110 -44.86 -31.21 0.14
N VAL A 111 -44.23 -32.34 0.49
CA VAL A 111 -44.57 -33.63 -0.13
C VAL A 111 -46.01 -33.94 0.24
N PRO A 112 -46.92 -34.19 -0.71
CA PRO A 112 -48.23 -34.71 -0.39
C PRO A 112 -48.04 -36.10 0.23
N ALA A 113 -48.37 -36.25 1.50
CA ALA A 113 -48.56 -37.57 2.07
C ALA A 113 -49.77 -38.20 1.37
N GLU A 114 -49.65 -39.45 0.96
CA GLU A 114 -50.78 -40.20 0.41
C GLU A 114 -51.77 -40.44 1.54
N GLN A 115 -52.86 -39.66 1.57
CA GLN A 115 -54.00 -39.96 2.45
C GLN A 115 -54.68 -41.22 1.91
N GLN A 116 -54.38 -42.33 2.56
CA GLN A 116 -54.95 -43.65 2.28
C GLN A 116 -56.42 -43.66 2.73
N ASP A 117 -57.29 -43.19 1.84
CA ASP A 117 -58.73 -43.06 2.06
C ASP A 117 -59.41 -44.41 1.81
N ASP A 118 -59.36 -45.30 2.80
CA ASP A 118 -59.74 -46.72 2.67
C ASP A 118 -61.26 -47.01 2.80
N SER A 119 -62.14 -46.00 2.81
CA SER A 119 -63.58 -46.20 3.04
C SER A 119 -64.27 -47.13 2.02
N ASP A 120 -63.84 -47.06 0.76
CA ASP A 120 -64.55 -47.67 -0.38
C ASP A 120 -63.74 -48.80 -1.05
N ALA A 121 -62.71 -49.32 -0.39
CA ALA A 121 -61.85 -50.37 -0.96
C ALA A 121 -62.33 -51.77 -0.55
N VAL A 122 -62.18 -52.76 -1.44
CA VAL A 122 -62.49 -54.16 -1.12
C VAL A 122 -61.31 -54.79 -0.39
N SER A 123 -61.47 -55.05 0.90
CA SER A 123 -60.48 -55.74 1.72
C SER A 123 -60.42 -57.23 1.40
N VAL A 124 -59.23 -57.73 1.06
CA VAL A 124 -58.92 -59.14 0.77
C VAL A 124 -57.60 -59.55 1.45
N LYS A 125 -57.31 -60.85 1.52
CA LYS A 125 -56.02 -61.36 2.04
C LYS A 125 -55.12 -61.82 0.90
N ALA A 126 -53.83 -62.01 1.19
CA ALA A 126 -52.88 -62.61 0.25
C ALA A 126 -53.36 -63.99 -0.27
N GLU A 127 -54.07 -64.77 0.57
CA GLU A 127 -54.66 -66.06 0.20
C GLU A 127 -55.76 -65.97 -0.89
N ASP A 128 -56.41 -64.81 -1.07
CA ASP A 128 -57.47 -64.62 -2.07
C ASP A 128 -56.92 -64.40 -3.49
N TRP A 129 -55.62 -64.08 -3.61
CA TRP A 129 -54.89 -63.92 -4.87
C TRP A 129 -54.35 -65.27 -5.35
N ILE A 130 -55.09 -65.91 -6.28
CA ILE A 130 -54.73 -67.21 -6.84
C ILE A 130 -53.76 -67.01 -8.02
N ARG A 131 -52.58 -67.62 -7.95
CA ARG A 131 -51.64 -67.69 -9.08
C ARG A 131 -51.95 -68.89 -9.97
N GLU A 132 -52.09 -68.64 -11.27
CA GLU A 132 -52.20 -69.64 -12.32
C GLU A 132 -51.10 -69.35 -13.37
N ASP A 133 -50.16 -70.28 -13.53
CA ASP A 133 -48.90 -70.09 -14.25
C ASP A 133 -48.17 -68.80 -13.82
N ASP A 134 -48.02 -67.82 -14.71
CA ASP A 134 -47.42 -66.49 -14.42
C ASP A 134 -48.46 -65.36 -14.28
N HIS A 135 -49.74 -65.70 -14.18
CA HIS A 135 -50.85 -64.75 -14.01
C HIS A 135 -51.51 -64.88 -12.62
N PHE A 136 -52.23 -63.83 -12.21
CA PHE A 136 -52.95 -63.78 -10.93
C PHE A 136 -54.44 -63.53 -11.16
N LYS A 137 -55.30 -64.22 -10.40
CA LYS A 137 -56.75 -64.01 -10.32
C LYS A 137 -57.12 -63.62 -8.89
N LEU A 138 -58.16 -62.82 -8.70
CA LEU A 138 -58.66 -62.45 -7.37
C LEU A 138 -60.06 -63.01 -7.11
N ARG A 139 -60.23 -63.68 -5.96
CA ARG A 139 -61.52 -64.18 -5.46
C ARG A 139 -62.37 -63.02 -4.92
N LYS A 140 -63.69 -63.04 -5.15
CA LYS A 140 -64.64 -62.06 -4.58
C LYS A 140 -65.09 -62.48 -3.17
N PRO A 141 -65.09 -61.58 -2.17
CA PRO A 141 -65.52 -61.90 -0.81
C PRO A 141 -67.04 -62.12 -0.71
N VAL A 142 -67.46 -63.12 0.08
CA VAL A 142 -68.87 -63.51 0.22
C VAL A 142 -69.54 -62.75 1.38
N LYS A 143 -70.63 -62.02 1.08
CA LYS A 143 -71.44 -61.30 2.09
C LYS A 143 -72.08 -62.25 3.11
N LYS A 144 -72.18 -61.81 4.37
CA LYS A 144 -72.78 -62.57 5.48
C LYS A 144 -73.46 -61.65 6.49
N ASP A 145 -74.71 -61.94 6.84
CA ASP A 145 -75.56 -61.08 7.68
C ASP A 145 -75.57 -61.45 9.18
N SER A 146 -75.48 -60.40 10.01
CA SER A 146 -76.19 -60.21 11.30
C SER A 146 -75.88 -61.06 12.56
N ALA A 147 -76.24 -60.44 13.71
CA ALA A 147 -76.66 -61.03 15.01
C ALA A 147 -75.65 -61.17 16.19
N ASP A 148 -75.39 -60.04 16.87
CA ASP A 148 -75.83 -59.72 18.26
C ASP A 148 -75.35 -60.49 19.53
N THR A 149 -75.18 -59.73 20.64
CA THR A 149 -75.01 -60.12 22.07
C THR A 149 -73.75 -60.91 22.52
N SER A 150 -73.17 -60.77 23.74
CA SER A 150 -73.47 -59.90 24.93
C SER A 150 -72.21 -59.59 25.78
N ASP A 151 -72.26 -58.49 26.55
CA ASP A 151 -71.25 -58.00 27.52
C ASP A 151 -70.75 -58.95 28.63
N ALA A 152 -69.54 -58.66 29.16
CA ALA A 152 -69.35 -58.29 30.59
C ALA A 152 -67.89 -57.90 31.01
N ALA A 153 -67.55 -56.59 30.96
CA ALA A 153 -66.63 -55.84 31.87
C ALA A 153 -65.12 -56.29 32.02
N PRO A 154 -64.19 -55.48 32.60
CA PRO A 154 -64.36 -54.17 33.27
C PRO A 154 -63.31 -53.04 32.94
N ALA A 155 -63.54 -51.88 33.58
CA ALA A 155 -62.56 -50.89 34.09
C ALA A 155 -61.81 -49.90 33.13
N ASP A 156 -61.75 -48.65 33.62
CA ASP A 156 -60.78 -47.53 33.40
C ASP A 156 -60.03 -47.42 32.06
N THR A 157 -60.04 -46.28 31.35
CA THR A 157 -59.74 -44.92 31.88
C THR A 157 -60.58 -43.77 31.31
N VAL A 158 -60.32 -42.55 31.79
CA VAL A 158 -61.17 -41.34 31.66
C VAL A 158 -60.84 -40.46 30.44
N GLN A 159 -61.89 -40.12 29.69
CA GLN A 159 -62.13 -38.93 28.85
C GLN A 159 -60.98 -38.31 28.04
N THR A 160 -61.15 -38.33 26.71
CA THR A 160 -61.18 -37.06 25.96
C THR A 160 -62.44 -36.28 26.32
N GLU A 161 -62.31 -34.98 26.62
CA GLU A 161 -63.18 -33.86 26.23
C GLU A 161 -62.68 -32.57 26.92
N ASP A 162 -62.89 -31.34 26.45
CA ASP A 162 -62.93 -30.73 25.11
C ASP A 162 -63.03 -29.19 25.32
N GLN A 163 -62.99 -28.39 24.25
CA GLN A 163 -63.66 -27.08 24.11
C GLN A 163 -63.43 -25.94 25.15
N THR A 164 -62.81 -24.86 24.63
CA THR A 164 -63.22 -23.43 24.79
C THR A 164 -62.94 -22.67 26.11
N GLY A 165 -63.09 -21.33 26.06
CA GLY A 165 -62.78 -20.35 27.11
C GLY A 165 -61.40 -19.70 26.89
N GLU A 166 -61.21 -18.50 26.36
CA GLU A 166 -61.75 -17.15 26.65
C GLU A 166 -60.96 -16.33 27.71
N VAL A 167 -59.92 -15.64 27.23
CA VAL A 167 -59.45 -14.29 27.66
C VAL A 167 -58.74 -14.16 29.05
N VAL A 168 -58.04 -13.02 29.22
CA VAL A 168 -57.49 -12.42 30.48
C VAL A 168 -56.00 -12.70 30.85
N LEU A 169 -55.12 -11.86 30.25
CA LEU A 169 -54.07 -11.03 30.89
C LEU A 169 -52.83 -11.57 31.64
N THR A 170 -51.77 -10.74 31.53
CA THR A 170 -50.71 -10.37 32.51
C THR A 170 -49.53 -11.32 32.83
N ASP A 171 -48.39 -10.93 32.25
CA ASP A 171 -47.15 -10.46 32.93
C ASP A 171 -46.15 -11.40 33.66
N SER A 172 -44.90 -10.93 33.54
CA SER A 172 -43.77 -10.99 34.49
C SER A 172 -42.84 -12.23 34.54
N ASP A 173 -41.63 -11.96 34.02
CA ASP A 173 -40.36 -11.97 34.76
C ASP A 173 -39.70 -13.27 35.28
N THR A 174 -38.56 -13.60 34.63
CA THR A 174 -37.25 -13.97 35.26
C THR A 174 -37.13 -15.27 36.09
N ASP A 175 -35.96 -15.88 36.28
CA ASP A 175 -34.61 -15.28 36.36
C ASP A 175 -33.43 -16.20 35.92
N GLU A 176 -32.21 -15.67 36.04
CA GLU A 176 -30.89 -16.26 35.76
C GLU A 176 -30.62 -17.63 36.45
N THR A 177 -29.69 -18.49 35.99
CA THR A 177 -28.23 -18.34 36.24
C THR A 177 -27.36 -19.44 35.60
N ASP A 178 -26.11 -19.07 35.25
CA ASP A 178 -24.78 -19.72 35.47
C ASP A 178 -24.65 -21.26 35.69
N ASN A 179 -23.52 -21.96 35.41
CA ASN A 179 -22.12 -21.51 35.31
C ASN A 179 -21.14 -22.51 34.61
N ALA A 180 -19.93 -22.01 34.31
CA ALA A 180 -18.58 -22.62 34.45
C ALA A 180 -18.16 -24.01 33.85
N ASP A 181 -17.34 -23.93 32.79
CA ASP A 181 -15.86 -24.12 32.80
C ASP A 181 -15.14 -25.51 32.67
N SER A 182 -14.19 -25.54 31.72
CA SER A 182 -12.86 -26.22 31.62
C SER A 182 -12.57 -27.66 32.11
N THR A 183 -11.92 -28.50 31.26
CA THR A 183 -10.51 -28.98 31.45
C THR A 183 -9.95 -29.84 30.29
N ASP A 184 -8.63 -30.11 30.36
CA ASP A 184 -7.68 -30.75 29.39
C ASP A 184 -6.51 -31.38 30.26
N PRO A 185 -5.53 -32.23 29.83
CA PRO A 185 -5.12 -32.63 28.46
C PRO A 185 -4.62 -34.10 28.26
N THR A 186 -3.97 -34.38 27.10
CA THR A 186 -2.90 -35.42 26.81
C THR A 186 -3.26 -36.94 26.78
N GLN A 187 -2.46 -37.88 26.21
CA GLN A 187 -1.52 -37.94 25.04
C GLN A 187 -0.95 -39.40 24.88
N ALA A 188 -0.54 -39.80 23.67
CA ALA A 188 0.39 -40.91 23.33
C ALA A 188 -0.16 -42.37 23.39
N ASP A 189 0.40 -43.39 22.72
CA ASP A 189 1.52 -43.47 21.74
C ASP A 189 1.38 -44.73 20.83
N ALA A 190 2.18 -44.83 19.74
CA ALA A 190 2.69 -46.01 18.98
C ALA A 190 1.83 -47.31 18.77
N ALA A 191 1.99 -48.17 17.75
CA ALA A 191 2.58 -48.24 16.39
C ALA A 191 2.08 -49.59 15.78
N ASP A 192 2.44 -50.16 14.62
CA ASP A 192 3.36 -49.92 13.48
C ASP A 192 2.67 -50.53 12.22
N THR A 193 2.77 -49.97 11.01
CA THR A 193 3.79 -50.23 9.96
C THR A 193 3.86 -51.69 9.43
N GLU A 194 3.36 -51.92 8.20
CA GLU A 194 3.94 -52.70 7.07
C GLU A 194 2.83 -53.04 6.02
N ILE A 195 3.11 -53.48 4.78
CA ILE A 195 3.75 -52.75 3.66
C ILE A 195 3.55 -53.55 2.33
N LEU A 196 2.98 -52.92 1.29
CA LEU A 196 3.10 -53.27 -0.15
C LEU A 196 2.58 -54.70 -0.58
N THR A 197 2.45 -55.11 -1.86
CA THR A 197 2.56 -54.47 -3.20
C THR A 197 1.72 -55.24 -4.24
N ALA A 198 1.01 -54.52 -5.14
CA ALA A 198 0.90 -54.73 -6.61
C ALA A 198 0.56 -56.16 -7.17
N GLU A 199 0.45 -56.47 -8.48
CA GLU A 199 0.73 -55.77 -9.76
C GLU A 199 -0.40 -56.01 -10.81
N ASP A 200 -0.55 -55.09 -11.77
CA ASP A 200 -1.09 -55.32 -13.13
C ASP A 200 0.03 -55.95 -14.02
N PRO A 201 -0.19 -56.59 -15.19
CA PRO A 201 -1.33 -56.44 -16.12
C PRO A 201 -1.81 -57.76 -16.80
N ASP A 202 -2.68 -57.69 -17.82
CA ASP A 202 -2.27 -57.94 -19.23
C ASP A 202 -3.39 -57.58 -20.27
N TYR A 203 -3.14 -57.79 -21.57
CA TYR A 203 -3.91 -57.25 -22.72
C TYR A 203 -4.20 -58.32 -23.81
N GLU A 204 -4.80 -57.90 -24.95
CA GLU A 204 -5.08 -58.70 -26.19
C GLU A 204 -6.24 -59.75 -26.08
N ASP A 205 -6.95 -60.19 -27.14
CA ASP A 205 -7.38 -59.58 -28.43
C ASP A 205 -8.46 -60.47 -29.13
N ALA A 206 -9.21 -59.87 -30.08
CA ALA A 206 -9.84 -60.45 -31.30
C ALA A 206 -10.96 -61.52 -31.31
N ALA A 207 -11.76 -61.38 -32.40
CA ALA A 207 -12.62 -62.33 -33.13
C ALA A 207 -13.89 -62.91 -32.45
N ASP A 208 -15.12 -62.92 -32.99
CA ASP A 208 -15.78 -62.58 -34.29
C ASP A 208 -16.34 -63.78 -35.11
N THR A 209 -17.52 -63.56 -35.71
CA THR A 209 -18.26 -64.29 -36.77
C THR A 209 -18.90 -65.68 -36.58
N THR A 210 -20.20 -65.71 -36.95
CA THR A 210 -20.98 -66.74 -37.70
C THR A 210 -21.37 -68.10 -37.08
N GLU A 211 -22.62 -68.16 -36.62
CA GLU A 211 -23.79 -68.85 -37.24
C GLU A 211 -23.76 -70.34 -37.69
N ASP A 212 -24.94 -70.96 -37.48
CA ASP A 212 -25.59 -72.00 -38.31
C ASP A 212 -25.21 -73.51 -38.11
N PRO A 213 -26.05 -74.49 -38.51
CA PRO A 213 -27.10 -75.02 -37.60
C PRO A 213 -27.20 -76.58 -37.60
N VAL A 214 -28.43 -77.12 -37.42
CA VAL A 214 -28.96 -78.48 -37.76
C VAL A 214 -29.30 -79.45 -36.60
N LEU A 215 -30.61 -79.57 -36.36
CA LEU A 215 -31.46 -80.76 -36.13
C LEU A 215 -31.02 -81.96 -35.24
N ASP A 216 -31.85 -82.20 -34.22
CA ASP A 216 -32.67 -83.41 -33.98
C ASP A 216 -32.02 -84.80 -33.78
N VAL A 217 -32.32 -85.39 -32.62
CA VAL A 217 -32.45 -86.86 -32.41
C VAL A 217 -33.35 -87.14 -31.19
N SER A 218 -34.57 -87.66 -31.44
CA SER A 218 -35.06 -89.01 -31.06
C SER A 218 -34.66 -89.62 -29.68
N ASP A 219 -35.51 -90.34 -28.92
CA ASP A 219 -36.89 -90.85 -29.10
C ASP A 219 -37.45 -91.40 -27.76
N ASP A 220 -38.70 -91.89 -27.78
CA ASP A 220 -39.34 -92.89 -26.88
C ASP A 220 -39.43 -92.59 -25.34
N SER A 221 -40.59 -92.58 -24.66
CA SER A 221 -41.68 -93.58 -24.49
C SER A 221 -41.55 -94.42 -23.21
N ALA A 222 -42.61 -94.91 -22.54
CA ALA A 222 -44.06 -94.60 -22.59
C ALA A 222 -44.80 -95.28 -21.39
N ASP A 223 -46.13 -95.14 -21.36
CA ASP A 223 -47.17 -95.99 -20.72
C ASP A 223 -47.29 -96.08 -19.18
N GLY A 224 -48.56 -96.05 -18.68
CA GLY A 224 -48.85 -96.26 -17.26
C GLY A 224 -50.26 -95.92 -16.73
N ASP A 225 -51.33 -96.35 -17.42
CA ASP A 225 -52.75 -96.42 -16.99
C ASP A 225 -53.03 -96.70 -15.48
N ALA A 226 -54.19 -96.40 -14.86
CA ALA A 226 -55.40 -95.62 -15.24
C ALA A 226 -56.40 -95.56 -14.05
N ASN A 227 -57.50 -94.79 -14.22
CA ASN A 227 -58.78 -94.86 -13.45
C ASN A 227 -58.76 -94.35 -11.98
N ALA A 228 -59.86 -93.84 -11.38
CA ALA A 228 -61.22 -93.62 -11.89
C ALA A 228 -61.94 -92.43 -11.18
N SER A 229 -63.00 -91.95 -11.84
CA SER A 229 -64.06 -91.04 -11.39
C SER A 229 -64.49 -91.09 -9.90
N THR A 230 -64.70 -89.91 -9.29
CA THR A 230 -66.03 -89.46 -8.81
C THR A 230 -66.07 -87.93 -8.63
N ASP A 231 -67.10 -87.30 -9.19
CA ASP A 231 -67.61 -85.96 -8.83
C ASP A 231 -68.78 -86.15 -7.84
N PRO A 232 -69.01 -85.26 -6.84
CA PRO A 232 -70.09 -84.29 -7.05
C PRO A 232 -69.94 -82.90 -6.36
N ALA A 233 -70.16 -81.86 -7.17
CA ALA A 233 -71.09 -80.74 -6.95
C ALA A 233 -70.71 -79.49 -6.12
N ASP A 234 -71.00 -78.34 -6.74
CA ASP A 234 -71.47 -77.06 -6.20
C ASP A 234 -70.77 -76.42 -4.99
N ASN A 235 -69.74 -75.63 -5.30
CA ASN A 235 -69.67 -74.25 -4.82
C ASN A 235 -68.95 -73.37 -5.87
N THR A 236 -69.63 -72.39 -6.46
CA THR A 236 -69.05 -71.56 -7.54
C THR A 236 -68.26 -70.38 -6.97
N ASP A 237 -66.95 -70.55 -6.82
CA ASP A 237 -66.02 -69.46 -6.52
C ASP A 237 -66.08 -68.39 -7.62
N SER A 238 -66.59 -67.19 -7.29
CA SER A 238 -66.67 -66.07 -8.23
C SER A 238 -65.40 -65.22 -8.17
N PHE A 239 -64.73 -65.07 -9.32
CA PHE A 239 -63.54 -64.23 -9.49
C PHE A 239 -63.89 -62.85 -10.06
N TYR A 240 -62.98 -61.89 -9.97
CA TYR A 240 -63.02 -60.65 -10.74
C TYR A 240 -62.67 -60.89 -12.22
N THR A 241 -63.28 -60.10 -13.11
CA THR A 241 -63.23 -60.22 -14.57
C THR A 241 -63.36 -58.83 -15.22
N ALA A 242 -63.17 -58.73 -16.54
CA ALA A 242 -63.37 -57.48 -17.29
C ALA A 242 -64.76 -56.81 -17.09
N ALA A 243 -65.79 -57.60 -16.78
CA ALA A 243 -67.14 -57.10 -16.49
C ALA A 243 -67.28 -56.40 -15.12
N ASP A 244 -66.26 -56.47 -14.26
CA ASP A 244 -66.19 -55.77 -12.97
C ASP A 244 -65.46 -54.41 -13.07
N GLY A 245 -64.91 -54.07 -14.24
CA GLY A 245 -64.25 -52.80 -14.51
C GLY A 245 -62.97 -52.57 -13.69
N LEU A 246 -62.73 -51.31 -13.31
CA LEU A 246 -61.56 -50.88 -12.53
C LEU A 246 -61.89 -50.94 -11.03
N VAL A 247 -61.29 -51.87 -10.31
CA VAL A 247 -61.62 -52.17 -8.91
C VAL A 247 -60.53 -51.72 -7.93
N LYS A 248 -60.95 -51.13 -6.80
CA LYS A 248 -60.07 -50.71 -5.71
C LYS A 248 -59.98 -51.82 -4.67
N ILE A 249 -58.80 -52.43 -4.53
CA ILE A 249 -58.56 -53.58 -3.66
C ILE A 249 -57.53 -53.22 -2.58
N SER A 250 -57.84 -53.52 -1.32
CA SER A 250 -56.92 -53.42 -0.19
C SER A 250 -56.50 -54.81 0.23
N THR A 251 -55.23 -55.18 0.04
CA THR A 251 -54.75 -56.51 0.42
C THR A 251 -54.00 -56.46 1.75
N GLU A 252 -54.43 -57.28 2.71
CA GLU A 252 -53.74 -57.51 3.98
C GLU A 252 -52.66 -58.59 3.81
N TYR A 253 -51.41 -58.27 4.16
CA TYR A 253 -50.31 -59.22 4.24
C TYR A 253 -49.29 -58.79 5.31
N LYS A 254 -48.84 -59.73 6.17
CA LYS A 254 -47.83 -59.50 7.23
C LYS A 254 -48.09 -58.25 8.10
N GLU A 255 -49.33 -58.07 8.57
CA GLU A 255 -49.75 -56.92 9.40
C GLU A 255 -49.65 -55.54 8.70
N GLN A 256 -49.45 -55.51 7.37
CA GLN A 256 -49.57 -54.33 6.52
C GLN A 256 -50.78 -54.47 5.58
N VAL A 257 -51.36 -53.34 5.18
CA VAL A 257 -52.47 -53.27 4.22
C VAL A 257 -52.06 -52.36 3.06
N HIS A 258 -52.15 -52.88 1.84
CA HIS A 258 -51.75 -52.17 0.62
C HIS A 258 -52.96 -51.99 -0.31
N THR A 259 -53.37 -50.74 -0.52
CA THR A 259 -54.54 -50.35 -1.32
C THR A 259 -54.11 -49.94 -2.73
N GLY A 260 -54.66 -50.62 -3.75
CA GLY A 260 -54.36 -50.38 -5.16
C GLY A 260 -55.58 -50.48 -6.08
N TRP A 261 -55.49 -49.91 -7.27
CA TRP A 261 -56.51 -50.04 -8.32
C TRP A 261 -56.07 -51.08 -9.34
N TYR A 262 -56.91 -52.06 -9.62
CA TYR A 262 -56.62 -53.20 -10.49
C TYR A 262 -57.66 -53.32 -11.60
N LEU A 263 -57.28 -54.01 -12.68
CA LEU A 263 -58.15 -54.39 -13.79
C LEU A 263 -57.94 -55.88 -14.06
N PHE A 264 -59.00 -56.57 -14.46
CA PHE A 264 -58.96 -58.00 -14.82
C PHE A 264 -59.45 -58.20 -16.26
N ASP A 265 -58.95 -59.21 -16.96
CA ASP A 265 -59.33 -59.53 -18.34
C ASP A 265 -60.63 -60.36 -18.43
N GLU A 266 -61.05 -60.72 -19.64
CA GLU A 266 -62.24 -61.57 -19.87
C GLU A 266 -62.15 -62.96 -19.20
N ASN A 267 -60.93 -63.44 -18.93
CA ASN A 267 -60.64 -64.72 -18.29
C ASN A 267 -60.45 -64.60 -16.77
N GLY A 268 -60.47 -63.37 -16.23
CA GLY A 268 -60.26 -63.04 -14.82
C GLY A 268 -58.81 -62.86 -14.38
N TYR A 269 -57.85 -62.78 -15.31
CA TYR A 269 -56.44 -62.52 -15.00
C TYR A 269 -56.17 -61.01 -14.83
N MET A 270 -55.37 -60.67 -13.83
CA MET A 270 -54.94 -59.31 -13.53
C MET A 270 -54.12 -58.72 -14.67
N VAL A 271 -54.55 -57.56 -15.18
CA VAL A 271 -53.93 -56.85 -16.30
C VAL A 271 -52.65 -56.12 -15.84
N THR A 272 -51.60 -56.20 -16.66
CA THR A 272 -50.37 -55.41 -16.51
C THR A 272 -50.03 -54.71 -17.82
N GLY A 273 -49.26 -53.61 -17.77
CA GLY A 273 -48.96 -52.81 -18.97
C GLY A 273 -50.09 -51.85 -19.35
N GLN A 274 -50.15 -51.42 -20.61
CA GLN A 274 -51.17 -50.48 -21.08
C GLN A 274 -52.49 -51.18 -21.41
N ALA A 275 -53.62 -50.58 -21.01
CA ALA A 275 -54.96 -51.06 -21.35
C ALA A 275 -55.95 -49.89 -21.54
N GLN A 276 -57.08 -50.17 -22.19
CA GLN A 276 -58.22 -49.26 -22.22
C GLN A 276 -59.20 -49.61 -21.09
N VAL A 277 -59.73 -48.59 -20.42
CA VAL A 277 -60.64 -48.70 -19.27
C VAL A 277 -61.89 -47.88 -19.57
N ASN A 278 -63.08 -48.43 -19.35
CA ASN A 278 -64.30 -47.63 -19.31
C ASN A 278 -64.46 -47.08 -17.87
N PRO A 279 -64.43 -45.74 -17.65
CA PRO A 279 -64.44 -45.17 -16.31
C PRO A 279 -65.81 -45.22 -15.61
N GLU A 280 -66.90 -45.54 -16.32
CA GLU A 280 -68.26 -45.53 -15.76
C GLU A 280 -68.73 -46.90 -15.22
N GLN A 281 -67.91 -47.95 -15.30
CA GLN A 281 -68.19 -49.27 -14.72
C GLN A 281 -67.40 -49.51 -13.42
N GLY A 282 -67.58 -48.63 -12.44
CA GLY A 282 -67.25 -48.88 -11.04
C GLY A 282 -68.50 -49.29 -10.26
N THR A 283 -68.43 -50.34 -9.43
CA THR A 283 -69.60 -50.86 -8.71
C THR A 283 -69.91 -50.08 -7.43
N ASP A 284 -70.53 -48.91 -7.56
CA ASP A 284 -71.17 -48.21 -6.44
C ASP A 284 -72.36 -49.01 -5.87
N ILE A 285 -72.47 -49.10 -4.54
CA ILE A 285 -73.62 -49.74 -3.86
C ILE A 285 -74.09 -48.91 -2.66
N ALA A 286 -75.11 -48.07 -2.85
CA ALA A 286 -76.31 -48.06 -1.98
C ALA A 286 -77.42 -47.08 -2.39
N ALA A 287 -78.65 -47.46 -2.00
CA ALA A 287 -79.86 -46.65 -1.77
C ALA A 287 -80.81 -46.36 -2.94
N THR A 288 -82.12 -46.37 -2.63
CA THR A 288 -83.22 -46.40 -3.59
C THR A 288 -84.31 -45.37 -3.27
N GLN A 289 -84.95 -44.84 -4.33
CA GLN A 289 -86.24 -44.12 -4.37
C GLN A 289 -86.34 -42.72 -3.71
N THR A 290 -86.73 -41.74 -4.52
CA THR A 290 -88.12 -41.19 -4.49
C THR A 290 -88.49 -40.57 -5.85
N ALA A 291 -89.80 -40.35 -6.08
CA ALA A 291 -90.36 -39.61 -7.22
C ALA A 291 -90.17 -38.08 -7.02
N ASP A 292 -90.44 -37.16 -7.96
CA ASP A 292 -91.48 -37.15 -9.01
C ASP A 292 -91.09 -36.23 -10.20
N ALA A 293 -91.91 -36.17 -11.26
CA ALA A 293 -91.53 -35.67 -12.59
C ALA A 293 -91.79 -34.16 -12.87
N SER A 294 -91.06 -33.59 -13.86
CA SER A 294 -91.64 -32.70 -14.90
C SER A 294 -90.70 -32.48 -16.10
N ASP A 295 -91.31 -32.29 -17.27
CA ASP A 295 -90.77 -32.24 -18.65
C ASP A 295 -89.60 -31.27 -18.94
N GLY A 296 -88.77 -31.58 -19.96
CA GLY A 296 -87.58 -30.78 -20.30
C GLY A 296 -86.96 -30.83 -21.72
N ASP A 297 -87.63 -31.43 -22.71
CA ASP A 297 -87.17 -31.59 -24.13
C ASP A 297 -85.93 -32.52 -24.35
N ALA A 298 -85.77 -33.02 -25.58
CA ALA A 298 -84.79 -34.08 -25.89
C ALA A 298 -84.08 -33.89 -27.25
N SER A 299 -82.74 -34.00 -27.24
CA SER A 299 -81.95 -34.21 -28.45
C SER A 299 -80.94 -35.35 -28.21
N ILE A 300 -81.09 -36.44 -28.96
CA ILE A 300 -80.27 -37.66 -28.82
C ILE A 300 -78.89 -37.41 -29.42
N ALA A 301 -77.85 -37.47 -28.59
CA ALA A 301 -76.49 -37.81 -29.00
C ALA A 301 -76.30 -39.33 -28.83
N ALA A 302 -75.42 -39.93 -29.61
CA ALA A 302 -75.13 -41.36 -29.50
C ALA A 302 -74.01 -41.60 -28.49
N ASP A 303 -74.20 -42.58 -27.60
CA ASP A 303 -73.19 -42.99 -26.64
C ASP A 303 -72.01 -43.67 -27.36
N THR A 304 -70.95 -42.91 -27.58
CA THR A 304 -69.61 -43.48 -27.77
C THR A 304 -68.95 -43.63 -26.41
N GLU A 305 -68.76 -44.87 -25.95
CA GLU A 305 -67.99 -45.17 -24.74
C GLU A 305 -66.56 -44.61 -24.86
N GLU A 306 -66.28 -43.48 -24.20
CA GLU A 306 -64.94 -42.88 -24.17
C GLU A 306 -64.01 -43.69 -23.24
N THR A 307 -63.56 -44.83 -23.74
CA THR A 307 -62.56 -45.67 -23.07
C THR A 307 -61.22 -44.94 -22.94
N VAL A 308 -60.78 -44.72 -21.70
CA VAL A 308 -59.56 -44.00 -21.36
C VAL A 308 -58.35 -44.95 -21.33
N GLN A 309 -57.22 -44.50 -21.86
CA GLN A 309 -55.98 -45.30 -21.83
C GLN A 309 -55.31 -45.18 -20.45
N SER A 310 -55.20 -46.30 -19.75
CA SER A 310 -54.49 -46.45 -18.47
C SER A 310 -53.20 -47.26 -18.63
N CYS A 311 -52.37 -47.29 -17.59
CA CYS A 311 -51.28 -48.28 -17.46
C CYS A 311 -51.28 -48.89 -16.06
N PHE A 312 -51.05 -50.18 -16.00
CA PHE A 312 -50.89 -50.99 -14.80
C PHE A 312 -49.43 -51.44 -14.69
N THR A 313 -48.94 -51.56 -13.47
CA THR A 313 -47.53 -51.86 -13.19
C THR A 313 -47.16 -53.29 -13.62
N SER A 314 -46.10 -53.46 -14.42
CA SER A 314 -45.58 -54.78 -14.78
C SER A 314 -44.71 -55.36 -13.67
N ALA A 315 -44.42 -56.67 -13.70
CA ALA A 315 -43.54 -57.30 -12.71
C ALA A 315 -42.10 -56.73 -12.72
N GLU A 316 -41.67 -56.15 -13.86
CA GLU A 316 -40.36 -55.49 -14.01
C GLU A 316 -40.34 -54.06 -13.40
N ASP A 317 -41.48 -53.36 -13.42
CA ASP A 317 -41.63 -52.01 -12.84
C ASP A 317 -42.09 -52.04 -11.36
N ALA A 318 -42.37 -53.22 -10.81
CA ALA A 318 -43.03 -53.38 -9.52
C ALA A 318 -42.12 -53.01 -8.34
N VAL A 319 -42.62 -52.14 -7.47
CA VAL A 319 -41.96 -51.82 -6.19
C VAL A 319 -42.42 -52.85 -5.16
N VAL A 320 -41.48 -53.62 -4.63
CA VAL A 320 -41.71 -54.58 -3.55
C VAL A 320 -41.92 -53.84 -2.23
N TYR A 321 -42.89 -54.28 -1.43
CA TYR A 321 -43.24 -53.68 -0.15
C TYR A 321 -42.23 -53.99 0.96
N THR A 322 -42.10 -53.06 1.90
CA THR A 322 -41.16 -53.13 3.03
C THR A 322 -41.43 -54.39 3.88
N GLY A 323 -40.44 -55.27 4.03
CA GLY A 323 -40.58 -56.59 4.66
C GLY A 323 -40.92 -57.75 3.71
N CYS A 324 -40.94 -57.51 2.39
CA CYS A 324 -41.11 -58.54 1.34
C CYS A 324 -39.91 -58.60 0.36
N GLU A 325 -38.78 -57.94 0.65
CA GLU A 325 -37.67 -57.68 -0.29
C GLU A 325 -36.93 -58.93 -0.81
N ASN A 326 -37.22 -60.11 -0.25
CA ASN A 326 -36.62 -61.40 -0.62
C ASN A 326 -37.66 -62.41 -1.18
N GLU A 327 -38.87 -61.93 -1.50
CA GLU A 327 -39.98 -62.77 -1.97
C GLU A 327 -40.27 -62.53 -3.46
N ALA A 328 -41.07 -63.42 -4.06
CA ALA A 328 -41.49 -63.26 -5.45
C ALA A 328 -42.41 -62.03 -5.59
N VAL A 329 -42.31 -61.35 -6.74
CA VAL A 329 -43.17 -60.21 -7.12
C VAL A 329 -44.60 -60.71 -7.34
N THR A 330 -45.51 -60.38 -6.41
CA THR A 330 -46.94 -60.69 -6.47
C THR A 330 -47.77 -59.44 -6.11
N PRO A 331 -49.09 -59.42 -6.37
CA PRO A 331 -49.96 -58.26 -6.07
C PRO A 331 -50.08 -57.91 -4.58
N TYR A 332 -49.59 -58.78 -3.70
CA TYR A 332 -49.61 -58.62 -2.24
C TYR A 332 -48.22 -58.46 -1.61
N THR A 333 -47.14 -58.77 -2.34
CA THR A 333 -45.76 -58.42 -1.95
C THR A 333 -45.25 -57.16 -2.64
N SER A 334 -45.94 -56.65 -3.66
CA SER A 334 -45.47 -55.56 -4.51
C SER A 334 -46.61 -54.81 -5.22
N THR A 335 -46.29 -53.67 -5.83
CA THR A 335 -47.24 -52.85 -6.61
C THR A 335 -47.61 -53.43 -7.98
N VAL A 336 -47.26 -54.67 -8.32
CA VAL A 336 -47.57 -55.28 -9.63
C VAL A 336 -49.09 -55.33 -9.87
N GLY A 337 -49.50 -55.03 -11.10
CA GLY A 337 -50.91 -54.94 -11.49
C GLY A 337 -51.64 -53.67 -11.05
N GLN A 338 -51.03 -52.80 -10.25
CA GLN A 338 -51.67 -51.57 -9.79
C GLN A 338 -51.62 -50.46 -10.85
N GLN A 339 -52.72 -49.75 -11.02
CA GLN A 339 -52.88 -48.62 -11.94
C GLN A 339 -51.92 -47.48 -11.56
N ILE A 340 -51.12 -47.04 -12.51
CA ILE A 340 -50.19 -45.92 -12.35
C ILE A 340 -51.01 -44.62 -12.29
N ARG A 341 -50.89 -43.86 -11.19
CA ARG A 341 -51.61 -42.60 -10.94
C ARG A 341 -50.64 -41.48 -10.56
N ASN A 342 -50.99 -40.25 -10.93
CA ASN A 342 -50.22 -39.01 -10.68
C ASN A 342 -48.73 -39.07 -11.05
N LYS A 343 -48.33 -39.97 -11.97
CA LYS A 343 -46.91 -40.32 -12.22
C LYS A 343 -46.58 -40.33 -13.70
N TRP A 344 -45.34 -39.96 -14.00
CA TRP A 344 -44.72 -40.13 -15.31
C TRP A 344 -44.15 -41.55 -15.46
N LYS A 345 -44.35 -42.17 -16.64
CA LYS A 345 -43.69 -43.40 -17.05
C LYS A 345 -42.86 -43.18 -18.32
N TRP A 346 -41.65 -43.74 -18.34
CA TRP A 346 -40.78 -43.75 -19.52
C TRP A 346 -41.03 -45.04 -20.32
N THR A 347 -41.22 -44.93 -21.63
CA THR A 347 -41.52 -46.07 -22.53
C THR A 347 -40.29 -46.61 -23.27
N GLY A 348 -39.08 -46.21 -22.85
CA GLY A 348 -37.86 -46.38 -23.66
C GLY A 348 -37.72 -45.36 -24.81
N THR A 349 -38.80 -44.67 -25.20
CA THR A 349 -38.81 -43.71 -26.33
C THR A 349 -39.47 -42.37 -26.01
N ALA A 350 -40.50 -42.36 -25.16
CA ALA A 350 -41.28 -41.19 -24.79
C ALA A 350 -41.67 -41.19 -23.31
N TRP A 351 -41.97 -40.00 -22.78
CA TRP A 351 -42.59 -39.83 -21.47
C TRP A 351 -44.12 -39.77 -21.62
N GLN A 352 -44.81 -40.56 -20.80
CA GLN A 352 -46.27 -40.58 -20.66
C GLN A 352 -46.64 -40.18 -19.24
N TYR A 353 -47.74 -39.45 -19.04
CA TYR A 353 -48.20 -39.05 -17.70
C TYR A 353 -49.60 -39.57 -17.45
N TYR A 354 -49.79 -40.23 -16.31
CA TYR A 354 -51.08 -40.73 -15.85
C TYR A 354 -51.56 -39.86 -14.69
N ASN A 355 -52.79 -39.33 -14.79
CA ASN A 355 -53.33 -38.36 -13.85
C ASN A 355 -53.91 -39.01 -12.57
N ALA A 356 -54.68 -38.27 -11.77
CA ALA A 356 -55.25 -38.75 -10.51
C ALA A 356 -56.26 -39.90 -10.68
N ALA A 357 -56.91 -40.02 -11.84
CA ALA A 357 -57.77 -41.15 -12.20
C ALA A 357 -56.99 -42.32 -12.84
N GLY A 358 -55.70 -42.14 -13.11
CA GLY A 358 -54.85 -43.08 -13.85
C GLY A 358 -55.03 -43.03 -15.36
N THR A 359 -55.68 -41.98 -15.88
CA THR A 359 -55.86 -41.73 -17.31
C THR A 359 -54.62 -41.05 -17.90
N LEU A 360 -54.19 -41.50 -19.08
CA LEU A 360 -53.13 -40.89 -19.87
C LEU A 360 -53.52 -39.47 -20.33
N GLU A 361 -52.77 -38.46 -19.90
CA GLU A 361 -52.89 -37.10 -20.43
C GLU A 361 -51.81 -36.81 -21.47
N THR A 362 -52.20 -36.14 -22.55
CA THR A 362 -51.25 -35.69 -23.58
C THR A 362 -50.43 -34.49 -23.08
N VAL A 363 -49.19 -34.36 -23.56
CA VAL A 363 -48.32 -33.20 -23.28
C VAL A 363 -49.01 -31.88 -23.60
N THR A 364 -49.88 -31.84 -24.63
CA THR A 364 -50.65 -30.65 -25.02
C THR A 364 -51.68 -30.23 -23.96
N GLN A 365 -52.37 -31.20 -23.33
CA GLN A 365 -53.30 -30.93 -22.22
C GLN A 365 -52.55 -30.42 -20.98
N LEU A 366 -51.44 -31.05 -20.62
CA LEU A 366 -50.57 -30.63 -19.51
C LEU A 366 -49.98 -29.23 -19.72
N GLU A 367 -49.51 -28.93 -20.94
CA GLU A 367 -49.06 -27.59 -21.30
C GLU A 367 -50.21 -26.56 -21.18
N ALA A 368 -51.44 -26.91 -21.55
CA ALA A 368 -52.59 -26.01 -21.44
C ALA A 368 -52.98 -25.73 -19.98
N ALA A 369 -53.02 -26.77 -19.13
CA ALA A 369 -53.29 -26.63 -17.70
C ALA A 369 -52.22 -25.76 -17.00
N GLN A 370 -50.94 -26.00 -17.25
CA GLN A 370 -49.87 -25.17 -16.71
C GLN A 370 -49.90 -23.71 -17.20
N LYS A 371 -50.38 -23.46 -18.44
CA LYS A 371 -50.54 -22.09 -18.95
C LYS A 371 -51.75 -21.39 -18.31
N ALA A 372 -52.86 -22.08 -18.13
CA ALA A 372 -54.03 -21.56 -17.41
C ALA A 372 -53.71 -21.20 -15.96
N ASN A 373 -52.93 -22.04 -15.28
CA ASN A 373 -52.47 -21.83 -13.90
C ASN A 373 -51.28 -20.86 -13.79
N GLY A 374 -50.75 -20.35 -14.91
CA GLY A 374 -49.62 -19.40 -14.95
C GLY A 374 -48.25 -19.99 -14.58
N THR A 375 -48.14 -21.32 -14.38
CA THR A 375 -46.94 -22.03 -13.90
C THR A 375 -46.04 -22.58 -15.00
N TYR A 376 -46.47 -22.55 -16.27
CA TYR A 376 -45.73 -23.13 -17.40
C TYR A 376 -44.32 -22.56 -17.60
N THR A 377 -43.29 -23.41 -17.53
CA THR A 377 -41.87 -23.06 -17.70
C THR A 377 -41.27 -23.48 -19.05
N GLY A 378 -42.01 -24.21 -19.90
CA GLY A 378 -41.51 -24.80 -21.15
C GLY A 378 -40.90 -26.21 -21.01
N TYR A 379 -40.92 -26.76 -19.80
CA TYR A 379 -40.44 -28.09 -19.46
C TYR A 379 -41.18 -28.63 -18.23
N PHE A 380 -41.09 -29.94 -18.01
CA PHE A 380 -41.68 -30.63 -16.86
C PHE A 380 -40.57 -31.06 -15.90
N LYS A 381 -40.84 -31.01 -14.59
CA LYS A 381 -40.03 -31.70 -13.57
C LYS A 381 -40.52 -33.16 -13.52
N ILE A 382 -39.63 -34.11 -13.77
CA ILE A 382 -39.92 -35.55 -13.81
C ILE A 382 -38.85 -36.25 -12.97
N GLU A 383 -39.27 -36.92 -11.90
CA GLU A 383 -38.40 -37.73 -11.01
C GLU A 383 -37.12 -36.95 -10.59
N ASN A 384 -37.34 -35.72 -10.11
CA ASN A 384 -36.36 -34.69 -9.75
C ASN A 384 -35.49 -34.07 -10.87
N GLU A 385 -35.47 -34.66 -12.06
CA GLU A 385 -34.85 -34.09 -13.26
C GLU A 385 -35.83 -33.21 -14.07
N TYR A 386 -35.35 -32.57 -15.13
CA TYR A 386 -36.15 -31.65 -15.96
C TYR A 386 -36.07 -31.98 -17.46
N TYR A 387 -37.21 -32.04 -18.14
CA TYR A 387 -37.32 -32.42 -19.55
C TYR A 387 -38.26 -31.48 -20.31
N SER A 388 -37.84 -30.98 -21.48
CA SER A 388 -38.75 -30.33 -22.43
C SER A 388 -39.18 -31.36 -23.48
N LEU A 389 -40.48 -31.62 -23.57
CA LEU A 389 -41.06 -32.67 -24.41
C LEU A 389 -41.59 -32.12 -25.74
N LYS A 390 -41.82 -32.99 -26.71
CA LYS A 390 -42.69 -32.72 -27.87
C LYS A 390 -44.10 -33.22 -27.57
N ALA A 391 -45.06 -32.95 -28.46
CA ALA A 391 -46.46 -33.35 -28.28
C ALA A 391 -46.67 -34.88 -28.20
N ASP A 392 -45.74 -35.66 -28.74
CA ASP A 392 -45.69 -37.14 -28.71
C ASP A 392 -45.01 -37.70 -27.45
N GLY A 393 -44.71 -36.86 -26.45
CA GLY A 393 -43.99 -37.26 -25.23
C GLY A 393 -42.47 -37.44 -25.42
N THR A 394 -41.94 -37.36 -26.64
CA THR A 394 -40.50 -37.59 -26.87
C THR A 394 -39.66 -36.38 -26.41
N PRO A 395 -38.56 -36.58 -25.65
CA PRO A 395 -37.70 -35.48 -25.21
C PRO A 395 -37.08 -34.68 -26.36
N ARG A 396 -36.80 -33.39 -26.09
CA ARG A 396 -35.97 -32.53 -26.94
C ARG A 396 -34.52 -32.62 -26.45
N THR A 397 -33.56 -32.62 -27.38
CA THR A 397 -32.13 -32.72 -27.07
C THR A 397 -31.33 -31.59 -27.74
N GLY A 398 -30.13 -31.30 -27.23
CA GLY A 398 -29.25 -30.27 -27.73
C GLY A 398 -29.57 -28.86 -27.23
N ASN A 399 -29.21 -27.84 -28.02
CA ASN A 399 -29.50 -26.45 -27.71
C ASN A 399 -30.93 -26.12 -28.14
N VAL A 400 -31.83 -25.87 -27.17
CA VAL A 400 -33.26 -25.64 -27.42
C VAL A 400 -33.66 -24.27 -26.89
N THR A 401 -34.31 -23.46 -27.74
CA THR A 401 -34.93 -22.21 -27.31
C THR A 401 -36.36 -22.47 -26.88
N LEU A 402 -36.71 -22.09 -25.65
CA LEU A 402 -38.09 -22.15 -25.14
C LEU A 402 -38.62 -20.73 -24.96
N THR A 403 -39.85 -20.49 -25.41
CA THR A 403 -40.53 -19.19 -25.31
C THR A 403 -41.69 -19.30 -24.33
N VAL A 404 -41.61 -18.56 -23.23
CA VAL A 404 -42.60 -18.55 -22.15
C VAL A 404 -43.03 -17.11 -21.92
N ASN A 405 -44.34 -16.85 -21.93
CA ASN A 405 -44.92 -15.52 -21.69
C ASN A 405 -44.26 -14.40 -22.54
N GLY A 406 -43.94 -14.71 -23.80
CA GLY A 406 -43.27 -13.81 -24.75
C GLY A 406 -41.74 -13.73 -24.62
N VAL A 407 -41.14 -14.36 -23.62
CA VAL A 407 -39.69 -14.32 -23.36
C VAL A 407 -39.01 -15.61 -23.82
N SER A 408 -38.16 -15.50 -24.84
CA SER A 408 -37.34 -16.62 -25.34
C SER A 408 -36.04 -16.77 -24.54
N ASN A 409 -35.81 -17.97 -23.97
CA ASN A 409 -34.55 -18.33 -23.31
C ASN A 409 -33.94 -19.56 -23.98
N LEU A 410 -32.62 -19.66 -24.01
CA LEU A 410 -31.89 -20.82 -24.52
C LEU A 410 -31.59 -21.79 -23.36
N TYR A 411 -31.78 -23.08 -23.59
CA TYR A 411 -31.49 -24.17 -22.67
C TYR A 411 -30.60 -25.21 -23.36
N TYR A 412 -29.98 -26.09 -22.58
CA TYR A 412 -29.30 -27.27 -23.11
C TYR A 412 -29.87 -28.54 -22.49
N PHE A 413 -30.37 -29.42 -23.34
CA PHE A 413 -30.84 -30.74 -22.96
C PHE A 413 -29.84 -31.78 -23.46
N GLU A 414 -29.43 -32.69 -22.59
CA GLU A 414 -28.36 -33.64 -22.85
C GLU A 414 -28.85 -34.73 -23.80
N LYS A 415 -28.01 -35.12 -24.78
CA LYS A 415 -28.40 -36.18 -25.73
C LYS A 415 -28.13 -37.57 -25.16
N ASP A 416 -27.09 -37.69 -24.35
CA ASP A 416 -26.43 -38.94 -24.00
C ASP A 416 -26.52 -39.22 -22.47
N SER A 417 -27.56 -38.69 -21.83
CA SER A 417 -27.98 -38.97 -20.44
C SER A 417 -28.85 -40.22 -20.34
N THR A 418 -28.94 -40.84 -19.15
CA THR A 418 -29.65 -42.11 -18.88
C THR A 418 -31.04 -42.19 -19.52
N ILE A 419 -31.83 -41.12 -19.39
CA ILE A 419 -32.95 -40.82 -20.27
C ILE A 419 -32.54 -39.61 -21.10
N PRO A 420 -32.54 -39.68 -22.45
CA PRO A 420 -32.17 -38.56 -23.30
C PRO A 420 -33.07 -37.33 -23.05
N GLY A 421 -32.49 -36.15 -23.11
CA GLY A 421 -33.19 -34.88 -22.95
C GLY A 421 -33.27 -34.33 -21.53
N ARG A 422 -32.44 -34.84 -20.60
CA ARG A 422 -32.22 -34.25 -19.26
C ARG A 422 -31.70 -32.82 -19.38
N MET A 423 -32.21 -31.86 -18.61
CA MET A 423 -31.78 -30.45 -18.72
C MET A 423 -30.48 -30.20 -17.94
N PHE A 424 -29.42 -29.74 -18.63
CA PHE A 424 -28.21 -29.30 -17.95
C PHE A 424 -28.45 -27.96 -17.22
N HIS A 425 -28.47 -28.00 -15.89
CA HIS A 425 -28.59 -26.82 -15.03
C HIS A 425 -27.46 -26.69 -13.99
N GLU A 426 -26.38 -27.46 -14.14
CA GLU A 426 -25.32 -27.61 -13.13
C GLU A 426 -24.28 -26.46 -13.13
N GLY A 427 -24.48 -25.38 -13.90
CA GLY A 427 -23.59 -24.22 -13.92
C GLY A 427 -22.72 -24.13 -15.18
N TRP A 428 -21.41 -24.35 -15.05
CA TRP A 428 -20.46 -24.17 -16.14
C TRP A 428 -20.38 -25.38 -17.08
N ARG A 429 -20.78 -25.19 -18.34
CA ARG A 429 -20.58 -26.16 -19.42
C ARG A 429 -19.50 -25.71 -20.38
N VAL A 430 -18.53 -26.57 -20.68
CA VAL A 430 -17.48 -26.35 -21.68
C VAL A 430 -17.76 -27.11 -22.98
N THR A 431 -17.43 -26.49 -24.11
CA THR A 431 -17.43 -27.13 -25.43
C THR A 431 -16.12 -26.84 -26.15
N GLY A 432 -15.57 -27.85 -26.84
CA GLY A 432 -14.27 -27.74 -27.51
C GLY A 432 -13.11 -27.44 -26.54
N LEU A 433 -13.09 -28.10 -25.37
CA LEU A 433 -12.09 -27.90 -24.30
C LEU A 433 -10.66 -27.88 -24.86
N ASN A 434 -9.85 -26.92 -24.39
CA ASN A 434 -8.45 -26.69 -24.78
C ASN A 434 -8.19 -26.34 -26.27
N THR A 435 -9.21 -26.31 -27.14
CA THR A 435 -9.05 -25.94 -28.56
C THR A 435 -8.98 -24.42 -28.79
N SER A 436 -8.88 -24.02 -30.06
CA SER A 436 -9.08 -22.63 -30.52
C SER A 436 -10.55 -22.17 -30.50
N ARG A 437 -11.50 -23.12 -30.45
CA ARG A 437 -12.96 -22.87 -30.36
C ARG A 437 -13.52 -23.06 -28.95
N GLU A 438 -12.64 -23.21 -27.95
CA GLU A 438 -12.99 -23.41 -26.54
C GLU A 438 -14.00 -22.37 -26.05
N ARG A 439 -15.20 -22.85 -25.68
CA ARG A 439 -16.38 -22.04 -25.40
C ARG A 439 -17.03 -22.49 -24.10
N TRP A 440 -17.11 -21.56 -23.16
CA TRP A 440 -17.67 -21.72 -21.82
C TRP A 440 -19.03 -21.05 -21.72
N LEU A 441 -20.03 -21.80 -21.28
CA LEU A 441 -21.43 -21.38 -21.19
C LEU A 441 -21.90 -21.60 -19.76
N TYR A 442 -22.64 -20.65 -19.20
CA TYR A 442 -23.23 -20.78 -17.87
C TYR A 442 -24.72 -21.01 -18.00
N TYR A 443 -25.20 -22.10 -17.42
CA TYR A 443 -26.61 -22.45 -17.30
C TYR A 443 -27.01 -22.31 -15.83
N SER A 444 -28.13 -21.66 -15.57
CA SER A 444 -28.54 -21.26 -14.22
C SER A 444 -28.88 -22.45 -13.33
N GLN A 445 -28.22 -22.56 -12.18
CA GLN A 445 -28.54 -23.47 -11.06
C GLN A 445 -29.79 -23.02 -10.25
N GLY A 446 -30.62 -22.13 -10.79
CA GLY A 446 -31.69 -21.35 -10.16
C GLY A 446 -32.35 -21.89 -8.87
N LYS A 447 -32.43 -21.06 -7.82
CA LYS A 447 -33.24 -21.36 -6.63
C LYS A 447 -34.75 -21.31 -6.87
N ASN A 448 -35.19 -20.58 -7.89
CA ASN A 448 -36.57 -20.56 -8.37
C ASN A 448 -36.66 -21.52 -9.56
N PRO A 449 -37.58 -22.51 -9.59
CA PRO A 449 -37.80 -23.38 -10.74
C PRO A 449 -37.86 -22.62 -12.06
N ALA A 450 -38.56 -21.49 -12.12
CA ALA A 450 -38.72 -20.70 -13.34
C ALA A 450 -37.39 -20.15 -13.93
N ASP A 451 -36.27 -20.20 -13.19
CA ASP A 451 -34.93 -19.77 -13.64
C ASP A 451 -33.91 -20.92 -13.75
N ILE A 452 -34.28 -22.17 -13.47
CA ILE A 452 -33.40 -23.34 -13.63
C ILE A 452 -33.10 -23.57 -15.12
N GLY A 453 -31.86 -23.95 -15.44
CA GLY A 453 -31.41 -24.34 -16.79
C GLY A 453 -31.23 -23.21 -17.80
N LYS A 454 -31.61 -21.96 -17.49
CA LYS A 454 -31.47 -20.83 -18.44
C LYS A 454 -30.00 -20.55 -18.78
N TYR A 455 -29.66 -20.51 -20.07
CA TYR A 455 -28.37 -20.02 -20.55
C TYR A 455 -28.22 -18.52 -20.28
N TYR A 456 -27.29 -18.18 -19.39
CA TYR A 456 -27.08 -16.80 -18.97
C TYR A 456 -26.06 -16.12 -19.91
N GLN A 457 -26.53 -15.58 -21.03
CA GLN A 457 -25.69 -14.83 -21.97
C GLN A 457 -25.28 -13.48 -21.37
N ARG A 458 -23.97 -13.20 -21.34
CA ARG A 458 -23.38 -11.98 -20.76
C ARG A 458 -22.58 -11.23 -21.83
N GLY A 459 -22.05 -10.05 -21.49
CA GLY A 459 -21.07 -9.36 -22.31
C GLY A 459 -19.70 -10.06 -22.30
N VAL A 460 -18.64 -9.33 -22.69
CA VAL A 460 -17.26 -9.77 -22.40
C VAL A 460 -17.05 -9.68 -20.89
N ILE A 461 -16.75 -10.78 -20.20
CA ILE A 461 -16.64 -10.79 -18.74
C ILE A 461 -15.37 -11.49 -18.25
N ALA A 462 -14.86 -11.00 -17.12
CA ALA A 462 -13.79 -11.65 -16.36
C ALA A 462 -14.41 -12.42 -15.19
N THR A 463 -14.24 -13.74 -15.15
CA THR A 463 -14.90 -14.65 -14.20
C THR A 463 -14.01 -15.83 -13.84
N ARG A 464 -14.28 -16.50 -12.71
CA ARG A 464 -13.86 -17.90 -12.56
C ARG A 464 -14.73 -18.77 -13.47
N LEU A 465 -14.15 -19.88 -13.92
CA LEU A 465 -14.85 -20.95 -14.65
C LEU A 465 -15.04 -22.13 -13.70
N ASP A 466 -15.33 -23.31 -14.21
CA ASP A 466 -15.26 -24.54 -13.41
C ASP A 466 -13.86 -24.72 -12.81
N GLU A 467 -13.77 -24.85 -11.48
CA GLU A 467 -12.49 -24.92 -10.76
C GLU A 467 -11.87 -26.32 -10.80
N ASN A 468 -12.62 -27.38 -11.09
CA ASN A 468 -12.08 -28.73 -11.29
C ASN A 468 -11.39 -28.84 -12.66
N ILE A 469 -11.95 -28.21 -13.69
CA ILE A 469 -11.44 -28.24 -15.07
C ILE A 469 -10.37 -27.16 -15.31
N LYS A 470 -10.45 -26.00 -14.63
CA LYS A 470 -9.56 -24.84 -14.89
C LYS A 470 -8.84 -24.27 -13.66
N GLY A 471 -9.10 -24.78 -12.45
CA GLY A 471 -8.52 -24.26 -11.22
C GLY A 471 -9.02 -22.86 -10.82
N ALA A 472 -8.60 -22.39 -9.65
CA ALA A 472 -9.00 -21.11 -9.05
C ALA A 472 -8.42 -19.85 -9.75
N TYR A 473 -8.38 -19.82 -11.08
CA TYR A 473 -7.97 -18.68 -11.89
C TYR A 473 -9.17 -17.89 -12.44
N THR A 474 -8.96 -16.59 -12.70
CA THR A 474 -9.95 -15.75 -13.40
C THR A 474 -9.59 -15.66 -14.89
N TYR A 475 -10.55 -15.96 -15.74
CA TYR A 475 -10.45 -15.99 -17.19
C TYR A 475 -11.28 -14.88 -17.83
N LEU A 476 -10.92 -14.46 -19.04
CA LEU A 476 -11.73 -13.54 -19.84
C LEU A 476 -12.48 -14.31 -20.93
N ILE A 477 -13.80 -14.30 -20.91
CA ILE A 477 -14.65 -14.90 -21.95
C ILE A 477 -15.39 -13.83 -22.74
N SER A 478 -15.68 -14.13 -24.01
CA SER A 478 -16.49 -13.29 -24.89
C SER A 478 -17.99 -13.41 -24.57
N SER A 479 -18.80 -12.52 -25.15
CA SER A 479 -20.27 -12.56 -25.02
C SER A 479 -20.94 -13.78 -25.66
N LYS A 480 -20.19 -14.61 -26.39
CA LYS A 480 -20.65 -15.92 -26.90
C LYS A 480 -20.01 -17.09 -26.15
N GLY A 481 -19.28 -16.86 -25.05
CA GLY A 481 -18.62 -17.87 -24.23
C GLY A 481 -17.19 -18.23 -24.64
N TYR A 482 -16.71 -17.85 -25.84
CA TYR A 482 -15.36 -18.19 -26.29
C TYR A 482 -14.27 -17.60 -25.38
N LEU A 483 -13.26 -18.41 -25.05
CA LEU A 483 -12.15 -18.04 -24.17
C LEU A 483 -11.14 -17.12 -24.88
N LEU A 484 -10.95 -15.91 -24.36
CA LEU A 484 -10.16 -14.86 -25.00
C LEU A 484 -8.67 -14.95 -24.61
N LYS A 485 -7.90 -15.71 -25.39
CA LYS A 485 -6.45 -15.95 -25.19
C LYS A 485 -5.59 -14.80 -25.79
N SER A 486 -4.46 -14.47 -25.14
CA SER A 486 -3.43 -13.51 -25.62
C SER A 486 -3.93 -12.12 -26.08
N THR A 487 -4.96 -11.54 -25.45
CA THR A 487 -5.59 -10.30 -25.95
C THR A 487 -5.83 -9.25 -24.86
N ILE A 488 -6.14 -8.01 -25.26
CA ILE A 488 -6.68 -6.98 -24.37
C ILE A 488 -8.04 -6.53 -24.90
N LYS A 489 -9.09 -6.67 -24.08
CA LYS A 489 -10.48 -6.30 -24.42
C LYS A 489 -11.14 -5.52 -23.28
N LYS A 490 -12.12 -4.69 -23.64
CA LYS A 490 -13.05 -4.05 -22.70
C LYS A 490 -14.10 -5.08 -22.29
N ALA A 491 -14.34 -5.21 -20.99
CA ALA A 491 -15.40 -6.00 -20.41
C ALA A 491 -16.69 -5.18 -20.24
N GLU A 492 -17.80 -5.87 -19.99
CA GLU A 492 -19.13 -5.34 -19.71
C GLU A 492 -19.13 -4.34 -18.55
N ASN A 493 -18.35 -4.62 -17.49
CA ASN A 493 -18.13 -3.73 -16.34
C ASN A 493 -17.27 -2.47 -16.64
N GLY A 494 -17.14 -2.09 -17.92
CA GLY A 494 -16.42 -0.92 -18.40
C GLY A 494 -14.89 -1.04 -18.41
N ALA A 495 -14.29 -1.94 -17.61
CA ALA A 495 -12.85 -2.05 -17.45
C ALA A 495 -12.19 -2.83 -18.59
N PHE A 496 -10.91 -2.58 -18.84
CA PHE A 496 -10.10 -3.37 -19.77
C PHE A 496 -9.36 -4.46 -19.02
N TYR A 497 -9.38 -5.68 -19.55
CA TYR A 497 -8.63 -6.84 -19.06
C TYR A 497 -7.68 -7.34 -20.14
N GLY A 498 -6.54 -7.88 -19.74
CA GLY A 498 -5.56 -8.49 -20.62
C GLY A 498 -5.28 -9.93 -20.21
N THR A 499 -5.07 -10.82 -21.17
CA THR A 499 -4.93 -12.27 -20.92
C THR A 499 -3.62 -12.88 -21.40
N ASP A 500 -3.21 -13.96 -20.73
CA ASP A 500 -2.12 -14.83 -21.15
C ASP A 500 -2.52 -15.81 -22.26
N LYS A 501 -1.59 -16.64 -22.71
CA LYS A 501 -1.81 -17.66 -23.76
C LYS A 501 -2.86 -18.72 -23.40
N TYR A 502 -3.24 -18.83 -22.12
CA TYR A 502 -4.29 -19.72 -21.63
C TYR A 502 -5.62 -19.00 -21.37
N GLY A 503 -5.70 -17.68 -21.58
CA GLY A 503 -6.91 -16.88 -21.35
C GLY A 503 -7.08 -16.37 -19.91
N ARG A 504 -6.10 -16.61 -19.02
CA ARG A 504 -6.12 -16.12 -17.64
C ARG A 504 -5.81 -14.63 -17.62
N ILE A 505 -6.50 -13.84 -16.80
CA ILE A 505 -6.26 -12.40 -16.71
C ILE A 505 -4.94 -12.10 -16.00
N TYR A 506 -4.22 -11.09 -16.47
CA TYR A 506 -3.01 -10.60 -15.81
C TYR A 506 -3.35 -9.80 -14.55
N THR A 507 -2.74 -10.15 -13.40
CA THR A 507 -2.85 -9.40 -12.15
C THR A 507 -1.48 -8.89 -11.69
N ASN A 508 -1.43 -7.67 -11.14
CA ASN A 508 -0.21 -6.99 -10.66
C ASN A 508 0.98 -7.00 -11.65
N LYS A 509 0.72 -6.99 -12.96
CA LYS A 509 1.73 -7.28 -13.99
C LYS A 509 1.82 -6.18 -15.05
N MET A 510 3.05 -5.89 -15.46
CA MET A 510 3.37 -5.08 -16.65
C MET A 510 3.49 -6.01 -17.86
N VAL A 511 2.82 -5.69 -18.97
CA VAL A 511 2.68 -6.56 -20.14
C VAL A 511 2.91 -5.78 -21.42
N LEU A 512 3.78 -6.27 -22.30
CA LEU A 512 3.95 -5.74 -23.65
C LEU A 512 2.84 -6.29 -24.57
N TYR A 513 2.07 -5.41 -25.21
CA TYR A 513 1.03 -5.78 -26.16
C TYR A 513 0.99 -4.77 -27.31
N LYS A 514 1.10 -5.27 -28.55
CA LYS A 514 1.16 -4.45 -29.79
C LYS A 514 2.12 -3.26 -29.66
N GLY A 515 3.37 -3.53 -29.27
CA GLY A 515 4.44 -2.53 -29.14
C GLY A 515 4.42 -1.65 -27.88
N TYR A 516 3.38 -1.70 -27.05
CA TYR A 516 3.26 -0.84 -25.86
C TYR A 516 3.15 -1.62 -24.55
N ARG A 517 3.77 -1.12 -23.48
CA ARG A 517 3.64 -1.69 -22.13
C ARG A 517 2.38 -1.18 -21.43
N TYR A 518 1.60 -2.10 -20.86
CA TYR A 518 0.38 -1.83 -20.08
C TYR A 518 0.47 -2.46 -18.69
N TYR A 519 -0.06 -1.76 -17.68
CA TYR A 519 -0.13 -2.28 -16.30
C TYR A 519 -1.54 -2.74 -15.93
N PHE A 520 -1.63 -3.91 -15.29
CA PHE A 520 -2.87 -4.50 -14.74
C PHE A 520 -2.75 -4.66 -13.22
N GLY A 521 -3.77 -4.22 -12.46
CA GLY A 521 -3.76 -4.21 -10.99
C GLY A 521 -4.13 -5.55 -10.33
N LYS A 522 -4.34 -5.55 -9.01
CA LYS A 522 -4.67 -6.75 -8.21
C LYS A 522 -5.91 -7.50 -8.72
N ASN A 523 -6.94 -6.75 -9.13
CA ASN A 523 -8.19 -7.26 -9.68
C ASN A 523 -8.17 -7.47 -11.21
N GLY A 524 -6.99 -7.46 -11.82
CA GLY A 524 -6.77 -7.68 -13.25
C GLY A 524 -7.30 -6.58 -14.19
N LYS A 525 -7.89 -5.51 -13.65
CA LYS A 525 -8.27 -4.33 -14.43
C LYS A 525 -7.01 -3.57 -14.86
N ARG A 526 -6.94 -3.16 -16.12
CA ARG A 526 -5.91 -2.25 -16.66
C ARG A 526 -5.97 -0.93 -15.89
N ALA A 527 -4.81 -0.38 -15.53
CA ALA A 527 -4.74 0.90 -14.86
C ALA A 527 -5.41 2.01 -15.67
N THR A 528 -6.06 2.95 -14.99
CA THR A 528 -6.75 4.11 -15.59
C THR A 528 -5.85 5.34 -15.72
N TRP A 529 -4.59 5.24 -15.31
CA TRP A 529 -3.65 6.37 -15.24
C TRP A 529 -3.35 6.97 -16.62
N LYS A 530 -3.45 8.30 -16.73
CA LYS A 530 -3.11 9.12 -17.90
C LYS A 530 -2.16 10.26 -17.50
N ASN A 531 -1.28 10.67 -18.41
CA ASN A 531 -0.37 11.83 -18.33
C ASN A 531 0.40 12.00 -17.00
N ARG A 532 0.78 10.91 -16.33
CA ARG A 532 1.33 10.94 -14.97
C ARG A 532 2.41 9.90 -14.72
N TRP A 533 3.30 10.20 -13.78
CA TRP A 533 4.15 9.18 -13.16
C TRP A 533 3.32 8.28 -12.23
N ALA A 534 3.66 7.00 -12.21
CA ALA A 534 3.25 6.06 -11.18
C ALA A 534 4.38 5.06 -10.89
N LYS A 535 4.40 4.51 -9.67
CA LYS A 535 5.35 3.45 -9.29
C LYS A 535 4.65 2.09 -9.45
N VAL A 536 5.28 1.16 -10.17
CA VAL A 536 4.86 -0.24 -10.28
C VAL A 536 6.01 -1.10 -9.77
N ASN A 537 5.74 -1.92 -8.75
CA ASN A 537 6.75 -2.63 -7.98
C ASN A 537 7.84 -1.66 -7.49
N ASN A 538 9.13 -1.90 -7.82
CA ASN A 538 10.18 -0.95 -7.46
C ASN A 538 10.46 0.15 -8.50
N HIS A 539 9.83 0.12 -9.68
CA HIS A 539 10.16 1.02 -10.80
C HIS A 539 9.12 2.14 -11.02
N TYR A 540 9.56 3.30 -11.51
CA TYR A 540 8.72 4.40 -11.97
C TYR A 540 8.50 4.34 -13.47
N TYR A 541 7.24 4.44 -13.89
CA TYR A 541 6.84 4.53 -15.29
C TYR A 541 6.03 5.82 -15.51
N TYR A 542 6.21 6.45 -16.67
CA TYR A 542 5.34 7.54 -17.10
C TYR A 542 4.20 6.96 -17.93
N PHE A 543 2.96 7.22 -17.53
CA PHE A 543 1.75 6.82 -18.25
C PHE A 543 1.30 7.99 -19.13
N GLY A 544 1.18 7.75 -20.44
CA GLY A 544 0.89 8.79 -21.42
C GLY A 544 -0.61 9.08 -21.59
N GLY A 545 -1.00 9.59 -22.77
CA GLY A 545 -2.38 9.98 -23.07
C GLY A 545 -3.41 8.84 -23.15
N VAL A 546 -2.96 7.58 -23.21
CA VAL A 546 -3.83 6.38 -23.27
C VAL A 546 -3.89 5.72 -21.88
N PRO A 547 -5.08 5.45 -21.31
CA PRO A 547 -5.21 4.91 -19.96
C PRO A 547 -4.42 3.62 -19.74
N GLY A 548 -3.49 3.66 -18.78
CA GLY A 548 -2.67 2.50 -18.40
C GLY A 548 -1.58 2.12 -19.39
N ARG A 549 -1.36 2.91 -20.45
CA ARG A 549 -0.25 2.76 -21.41
C ARG A 549 0.98 3.51 -20.92
N VAL A 550 2.09 2.81 -20.75
CA VAL A 550 3.40 3.44 -20.52
C VAL A 550 3.81 4.19 -21.79
N GLN A 551 4.32 5.41 -21.62
CA GLN A 551 5.13 6.10 -22.64
C GLN A 551 6.58 6.00 -22.19
N GLU A 552 7.43 5.45 -23.06
CA GLU A 552 8.84 5.26 -22.73
C GLU A 552 9.58 6.59 -22.53
N LYS A 553 10.51 6.58 -21.59
CA LYS A 553 11.33 7.72 -21.16
C LYS A 553 12.71 7.21 -20.75
N HIS A 554 13.74 7.99 -21.06
CA HIS A 554 15.14 7.65 -20.79
C HIS A 554 15.86 8.86 -20.18
N GLY A 555 17.05 8.65 -19.61
CA GLY A 555 17.88 9.70 -19.04
C GLY A 555 17.27 10.38 -17.81
N TRP A 556 17.65 11.64 -17.59
CA TRP A 556 17.14 12.44 -16.48
C TRP A 556 15.66 12.81 -16.66
N GLN A 557 14.84 12.49 -15.66
CA GLN A 557 13.41 12.76 -15.69
C GLN A 557 12.93 13.47 -14.42
N LYS A 558 12.04 14.45 -14.63
CA LYS A 558 11.44 15.26 -13.56
C LYS A 558 10.23 14.53 -12.99
N LEU A 559 10.36 14.00 -11.78
CA LEU A 559 9.28 13.27 -11.11
C LEU A 559 8.31 14.27 -10.46
N THR A 560 7.03 14.17 -10.81
CA THR A 560 5.94 15.00 -10.29
C THR A 560 4.85 14.14 -9.64
N ASN A 561 4.00 14.75 -8.81
CA ASN A 561 2.74 14.14 -8.36
C ASN A 561 1.58 14.45 -9.33
N THR A 562 0.38 13.99 -8.99
CA THR A 562 -0.85 14.25 -9.76
C THR A 562 -1.26 15.72 -9.84
N LYS A 563 -0.83 16.56 -8.88
CA LYS A 563 -0.99 18.02 -8.88
C LYS A 563 0.17 18.74 -9.60
N ASN A 564 0.95 18.02 -10.41
CA ASN A 564 2.19 18.47 -11.08
C ASN A 564 3.29 19.03 -10.17
N GLN A 565 3.19 18.87 -8.85
CA GLN A 565 4.18 19.35 -7.89
C GLN A 565 5.45 18.50 -7.96
N PHE A 566 6.62 19.15 -7.92
CA PHE A 566 7.93 18.50 -8.04
C PHE A 566 8.25 17.61 -6.83
N LEU A 567 8.52 16.32 -7.09
CA LEU A 567 8.83 15.30 -6.08
C LEU A 567 10.31 14.91 -6.03
N GLY A 568 11.13 15.39 -6.96
CA GLY A 568 12.55 15.04 -7.13
C GLY A 568 12.91 14.75 -8.59
N TRP A 569 14.17 14.38 -8.82
CA TRP A 569 14.63 13.83 -10.09
C TRP A 569 14.82 12.32 -9.99
N ILE A 570 14.61 11.62 -11.10
CA ILE A 570 14.98 10.22 -11.30
C ILE A 570 15.86 10.13 -12.57
N TYR A 571 16.54 9.01 -12.75
CA TYR A 571 17.27 8.69 -13.97
C TYR A 571 16.83 7.31 -14.47
N LEU A 572 16.48 7.22 -15.75
CA LEU A 572 16.05 6.00 -16.45
C LEU A 572 17.14 5.54 -17.41
N ASP A 573 17.44 4.23 -17.42
CA ASP A 573 18.38 3.63 -18.37
C ASP A 573 17.77 3.47 -19.78
N GLN A 574 18.55 2.90 -20.71
CA GLN A 574 18.12 2.59 -22.08
C GLN A 574 16.94 1.59 -22.13
N ASN A 575 16.74 0.79 -21.09
CA ASN A 575 15.63 -0.17 -20.97
C ASN A 575 14.40 0.45 -20.27
N GLY A 576 14.47 1.73 -19.87
CA GLY A 576 13.42 2.44 -19.14
C GLY A 576 13.29 2.02 -17.67
N ASN A 577 14.32 1.43 -17.06
CA ASN A 577 14.36 1.16 -15.61
C ASN A 577 14.98 2.32 -14.86
N ASN A 578 14.43 2.74 -13.72
CA ASN A 578 15.06 3.78 -12.91
C ASN A 578 16.15 3.22 -12.00
N TYR A 579 17.21 3.99 -11.81
CA TYR A 579 18.22 3.67 -10.82
C TYR A 579 17.63 3.68 -9.40
N THR A 580 17.97 2.68 -8.58
CA THR A 580 17.62 2.55 -7.15
C THR A 580 18.81 2.03 -6.36
N ASN A 581 19.05 2.57 -5.15
CA ASN A 581 20.21 2.22 -4.30
C ASN A 581 21.59 2.29 -5.00
N LYS A 582 21.69 3.08 -6.08
CA LYS A 582 22.84 3.08 -6.99
C LYS A 582 23.67 4.35 -6.82
N TRP A 583 24.96 4.18 -6.52
CA TRP A 583 25.97 5.21 -6.70
C TRP A 583 26.39 5.30 -8.18
N THR A 584 26.93 6.46 -8.56
CA THR A 584 27.50 6.69 -9.88
C THR A 584 28.94 7.21 -9.73
N SER A 585 29.79 6.94 -10.72
CA SER A 585 31.15 7.50 -10.84
C SER A 585 31.15 9.02 -10.67
N ASN A 586 30.19 9.69 -11.32
CA ASN A 586 29.96 11.15 -11.27
C ASN A 586 29.45 11.69 -9.91
N GLY A 587 29.38 10.87 -8.86
CA GLY A 587 29.13 11.31 -7.49
C GLY A 587 27.66 11.53 -7.13
N TYR A 588 26.72 11.14 -7.99
CA TYR A 588 25.29 11.07 -7.67
C TYR A 588 24.94 9.76 -6.97
N TYR A 589 23.92 9.80 -6.10
CA TYR A 589 23.29 8.61 -5.50
C TYR A 589 21.78 8.61 -5.74
N PHE A 590 21.22 7.47 -6.11
CA PHE A 590 19.78 7.23 -6.23
C PHE A 590 19.32 6.36 -5.06
N LYS A 591 18.32 6.80 -4.32
CA LYS A 591 17.81 6.14 -3.10
C LYS A 591 16.99 4.89 -3.43
N ALA A 592 16.61 4.11 -2.42
CA ALA A 592 15.74 2.94 -2.56
C ALA A 592 14.41 3.30 -3.26
N ASN A 593 13.88 4.50 -3.01
CA ASN A 593 12.69 5.02 -3.68
C ASN A 593 12.95 5.68 -5.04
N GLY A 594 14.03 5.31 -5.74
CA GLY A 594 14.37 5.78 -7.10
C GLY A 594 14.79 7.24 -7.25
N LYS A 595 14.51 8.07 -6.25
CA LYS A 595 14.80 9.52 -6.29
C LYS A 595 16.28 9.79 -6.06
N LEU A 596 16.80 10.74 -6.82
CA LEU A 596 18.10 11.37 -6.61
C LEU A 596 18.25 11.88 -5.15
N ALA A 597 19.45 11.74 -4.59
CA ALA A 597 19.82 12.33 -3.31
C ALA A 597 19.99 13.86 -3.45
N SER A 598 19.62 14.59 -2.40
CA SER A 598 19.58 16.06 -2.42
C SER A 598 19.61 16.57 -0.98
N GLY A 599 20.55 17.46 -0.65
CA GLY A 599 20.80 17.87 0.72
C GLY A 599 21.30 16.71 1.60
N LEU A 600 21.01 16.81 2.90
CA LEU A 600 21.47 15.85 3.91
C LEU A 600 20.75 14.50 3.76
N THR A 601 21.50 13.43 3.48
CA THR A 601 20.95 12.09 3.18
C THR A 601 21.73 11.02 3.95
N GLN A 602 21.03 10.05 4.55
CA GLN A 602 21.64 8.86 5.16
C GLN A 602 21.76 7.74 4.13
N ILE A 603 22.88 7.03 4.12
CA ILE A 603 23.13 5.86 3.27
C ILE A 603 23.82 4.81 4.15
N GLY A 604 23.09 3.74 4.49
CA GLY A 604 23.51 2.79 5.52
C GLY A 604 23.75 3.49 6.87
N THR A 605 24.91 3.23 7.47
CA THR A 605 25.34 3.84 8.75
C THR A 605 25.99 5.22 8.60
N LYS A 606 26.19 5.71 7.37
CA LYS A 606 26.93 6.95 7.07
C LYS A 606 25.99 8.08 6.62
N MET A 607 26.29 9.30 7.08
CA MET A 607 25.63 10.52 6.60
C MET A 607 26.43 11.16 5.48
N TYR A 608 25.73 11.69 4.48
CA TYR A 608 26.28 12.39 3.33
C TYR A 608 25.55 13.72 3.13
N LEU A 609 26.21 14.67 2.47
CA LEU A 609 25.58 15.90 2.00
C LEU A 609 25.70 15.97 0.47
N PHE A 610 24.56 16.10 -0.19
CA PHE A 610 24.47 16.27 -1.64
C PHE A 610 24.05 17.71 -1.98
N GLU A 611 24.41 18.19 -3.16
CA GLU A 611 23.90 19.46 -3.68
C GLU A 611 22.37 19.48 -3.74
N SER A 612 21.77 20.59 -3.30
CA SER A 612 20.32 20.76 -3.32
C SER A 612 19.79 20.86 -4.75
N SER A 613 19.09 19.82 -5.20
CA SER A 613 18.37 19.80 -6.48
C SER A 613 17.02 20.53 -6.37
N THR A 614 16.61 21.19 -7.45
CA THR A 614 15.34 21.95 -7.56
C THR A 614 14.51 21.46 -8.75
N ALA A 615 13.29 21.96 -8.92
CA ALA A 615 12.46 21.68 -10.09
C ALA A 615 13.07 22.14 -11.43
N ALA A 616 14.12 22.99 -11.39
CA ALA A 616 14.85 23.47 -12.56
C ALA A 616 16.17 22.72 -12.80
N ALA A 617 16.85 22.20 -11.76
CA ALA A 617 18.18 21.60 -11.89
C ALA A 617 18.42 20.36 -11.00
N HIS A 618 18.97 19.30 -11.58
CA HIS A 618 19.35 18.04 -10.91
C HIS A 618 20.78 18.08 -10.34
N LYS A 619 21.05 19.05 -9.45
CA LYS A 619 22.42 19.32 -8.96
C LYS A 619 23.09 18.11 -8.32
N GLY A 620 22.45 17.49 -7.32
CA GLY A 620 22.59 16.09 -6.88
C GLY A 620 23.96 15.47 -6.54
N LYS A 621 25.10 16.13 -6.75
CA LYS A 621 26.45 15.58 -6.50
C LYS A 621 26.78 15.57 -5.02
N VAL A 622 27.52 14.56 -4.56
CA VAL A 622 28.02 14.49 -3.18
C VAL A 622 29.20 15.46 -2.97
N TYR A 623 29.18 16.22 -1.88
CA TYR A 623 30.34 17.04 -1.49
C TYR A 623 31.45 16.15 -0.93
N LYS A 624 32.70 16.36 -1.35
CA LYS A 624 33.92 15.63 -0.91
C LYS A 624 35.01 16.61 -0.47
N ASN A 625 35.83 16.24 0.51
CA ASN A 625 37.00 17.00 0.99
C ASN A 625 36.76 18.50 1.31
N THR A 626 35.55 18.87 1.75
CA THR A 626 35.16 20.29 1.90
C THR A 626 34.26 20.52 3.10
N MET A 627 34.22 21.77 3.59
CA MET A 627 33.35 22.20 4.69
C MET A 627 32.19 23.04 4.16
N ILE A 628 30.97 22.53 4.32
CA ILE A 628 29.75 23.04 3.66
C ILE A 628 28.81 23.65 4.69
N ARG A 629 28.17 24.79 4.33
CA ARG A 629 27.07 25.36 5.11
C ARG A 629 25.72 24.92 4.52
N TYR A 630 24.93 24.17 5.30
CA TYR A 630 23.60 23.71 4.91
C TYR A 630 22.59 23.98 6.04
N LYS A 631 21.44 24.58 5.72
CA LYS A 631 20.39 25.00 6.67
C LYS A 631 20.95 25.65 7.95
N LYS A 632 21.78 26.70 7.77
CA LYS A 632 22.52 27.46 8.82
C LYS A 632 23.58 26.69 9.62
N LYS A 633 23.73 25.37 9.46
CA LYS A 633 24.76 24.54 10.13
C LYS A 633 25.97 24.29 9.22
N LEU A 634 27.15 24.04 9.80
CA LEU A 634 28.36 23.62 9.09
C LEU A 634 28.55 22.11 9.19
N TYR A 635 29.05 21.49 8.13
CA TYR A 635 29.35 20.06 8.02
C TYR A 635 30.70 19.87 7.33
N LEU A 636 31.50 18.89 7.75
CA LEU A 636 32.79 18.57 7.11
C LEU A 636 32.71 17.19 6.44
N ALA A 637 32.93 17.16 5.12
CA ALA A 637 32.93 15.95 4.31
C ALA A 637 34.36 15.38 4.14
N SER A 638 34.48 14.06 4.23
CA SER A 638 35.71 13.31 3.93
C SER A 638 35.93 13.13 2.41
N ALA A 639 37.02 12.47 2.01
CA ALA A 639 37.34 12.17 0.61
C ALA A 639 36.26 11.32 -0.08
N THR A 640 35.61 10.41 0.66
CA THR A 640 34.48 9.60 0.16
C THR A 640 33.13 10.33 0.25
N GLY A 641 33.12 11.59 0.71
CA GLY A 641 31.92 12.41 0.91
C GLY A 641 31.12 12.10 2.18
N ALA A 642 31.49 11.07 2.94
CA ALA A 642 30.87 10.78 4.24
C ALA A 642 31.22 11.89 5.25
N LEU A 643 30.22 12.35 6.00
CA LEU A 643 30.35 13.43 6.98
C LEU A 643 30.95 12.92 8.31
N TYR A 644 31.90 13.67 8.88
CA TYR A 644 32.52 13.28 10.15
C TYR A 644 31.57 13.45 11.33
N LYS A 645 31.06 12.33 11.89
CA LYS A 645 30.13 12.31 13.04
C LYS A 645 30.67 13.02 14.28
N GLY A 646 31.96 12.94 14.55
CA GLY A 646 32.60 13.65 15.67
C GLY A 646 34.13 13.52 15.74
N GLY A 647 34.71 14.16 16.75
CA GLY A 647 36.14 14.14 17.06
C GLY A 647 36.95 15.26 16.40
N TRP A 648 38.25 15.30 16.67
CA TRP A 648 39.18 16.27 16.07
C TRP A 648 39.43 15.97 14.58
N ARG A 649 39.32 16.99 13.72
CA ARG A 649 39.67 16.92 12.29
C ARG A 649 40.41 18.18 11.86
N GLN A 650 41.28 18.06 10.86
CA GLN A 650 42.02 19.16 10.25
C GLN A 650 41.38 19.53 8.90
N TYR A 651 41.30 20.83 8.61
CA TYR A 651 40.80 21.39 7.35
C TYR A 651 41.38 22.80 7.15
N ASN A 652 41.86 23.14 5.94
CA ASN A 652 42.48 24.43 5.59
C ASN A 652 43.37 25.03 6.71
N ASN A 653 44.37 24.26 7.14
CA ASN A 653 45.32 24.62 8.20
C ASN A 653 44.65 25.12 9.49
N GLY A 654 43.51 24.52 9.85
CA GLY A 654 42.81 24.70 11.10
C GLY A 654 42.31 23.37 11.65
N TRP A 655 42.23 23.28 12.98
CA TRP A 655 41.66 22.14 13.68
C TRP A 655 40.23 22.46 14.13
N TYR A 656 39.35 21.48 14.00
CA TYR A 656 37.93 21.56 14.32
C TYR A 656 37.55 20.35 15.17
N TYR A 657 36.74 20.54 16.21
CA TYR A 657 36.17 19.44 16.97
C TYR A 657 34.70 19.25 16.57
N LEU A 658 34.36 18.11 15.99
CA LEU A 658 32.98 17.81 15.60
C LEU A 658 32.22 17.06 16.70
N ARG A 659 30.92 17.33 16.78
CA ARG A 659 29.93 16.56 17.53
C ARG A 659 28.63 16.55 16.72
N ASN A 660 28.00 15.39 16.59
CA ASN A 660 26.75 15.18 15.86
C ASN A 660 26.79 15.77 14.42
N TYR A 661 27.85 15.44 13.68
CA TYR A 661 28.16 15.88 12.30
C TYR A 661 28.50 17.37 12.12
N THR A 662 28.48 18.19 13.18
CA THR A 662 28.73 19.63 13.12
C THR A 662 29.98 20.04 13.93
N PRO A 663 30.77 21.04 13.51
CA PRO A 663 31.86 21.57 14.32
C PRO A 663 31.29 22.35 15.52
N LEU A 664 31.86 22.15 16.70
CA LEU A 664 31.57 22.96 17.88
C LEU A 664 32.21 24.35 17.75
N THR A 665 31.52 25.36 18.25
CA THR A 665 31.94 26.78 18.21
C THR A 665 31.89 27.42 19.59
N ASN A 666 32.53 28.58 19.74
CA ASN A 666 32.51 29.48 20.90
C ASN A 666 32.80 28.82 22.27
N GLN A 667 33.66 27.81 22.35
CA GLN A 667 33.91 27.06 23.60
C GLN A 667 35.31 26.47 23.73
N PHE A 668 35.78 26.30 24.97
CA PHE A 668 37.07 25.67 25.29
C PHE A 668 37.06 24.16 25.04
N ARG A 669 38.16 23.64 24.50
CA ARG A 669 38.46 22.20 24.41
C ARG A 669 39.97 21.94 24.50
N LYS A 670 40.33 20.76 24.99
CA LYS A 670 41.71 20.26 24.94
C LYS A 670 41.97 19.45 23.68
N LYS A 671 43.09 19.73 23.00
CA LYS A 671 43.64 18.95 21.89
C LYS A 671 45.04 18.51 22.29
N ASN A 672 45.30 17.20 22.33
CA ASN A 672 46.60 16.63 22.74
C ASN A 672 47.07 17.21 24.10
N GLY A 673 46.18 17.23 25.11
CA GLY A 673 46.43 17.84 26.43
C GLY A 673 46.33 19.38 26.46
N VAL A 674 46.79 20.07 25.42
CA VAL A 674 46.79 21.54 25.33
C VAL A 674 45.38 22.11 25.25
N ASN A 675 45.07 23.09 26.10
CA ASN A 675 43.81 23.84 26.09
C ASN A 675 43.79 24.94 25.02
N GLY A 676 42.66 25.06 24.33
CA GLY A 676 42.41 26.09 23.32
C GLY A 676 40.92 26.39 23.19
N TYR A 677 40.60 27.42 22.41
CA TYR A 677 39.24 27.89 22.19
C TYR A 677 38.80 27.58 20.76
N LEU A 678 37.61 27.00 20.61
CA LEU A 678 36.93 26.90 19.31
C LEU A 678 36.23 28.23 19.08
N ASN A 679 36.64 28.98 18.06
CA ASN A 679 36.10 30.32 17.79
C ASN A 679 34.70 30.27 17.13
N SER A 680 34.22 31.41 16.61
CA SER A 680 32.92 31.54 15.96
C SER A 680 32.77 30.76 14.65
N SER A 681 33.87 30.42 13.96
CA SER A 681 33.87 29.50 12.82
C SER A 681 34.17 28.05 13.21
N GLY A 682 34.37 27.77 14.51
CA GLY A 682 34.74 26.46 15.04
C GLY A 682 36.21 26.11 14.88
N LYS A 683 37.04 27.03 14.36
CA LYS A 683 38.49 26.82 14.27
C LYS A 683 39.11 26.96 15.66
N TYR A 684 39.91 25.97 16.03
CA TYR A 684 40.70 25.93 17.24
C TYR A 684 41.81 26.99 17.23
N THR A 685 41.90 27.77 18.30
CA THR A 685 42.91 28.79 18.53
C THR A 685 43.51 28.68 19.94
N THR A 686 44.74 29.15 20.11
CA THR A 686 45.50 29.14 21.36
C THR A 686 46.20 30.49 21.56
N GLY A 687 46.69 30.75 22.78
CA GLY A 687 47.44 31.97 23.08
C GLY A 687 46.56 33.22 23.29
N TRP A 688 47.00 34.35 22.75
CA TRP A 688 46.36 35.66 22.95
C TRP A 688 45.05 35.83 22.17
N VAL A 689 44.04 36.38 22.84
CA VAL A 689 42.73 36.72 22.28
C VAL A 689 42.45 38.21 22.51
N LEU A 690 42.35 38.96 21.40
CA LEU A 690 41.88 40.34 21.41
C LEU A 690 40.37 40.38 21.69
N VAL A 691 39.94 41.11 22.72
CA VAL A 691 38.51 41.28 23.06
C VAL A 691 38.01 42.68 22.73
N SER A 692 38.85 43.71 22.92
CA SER A 692 38.55 45.06 22.43
C SER A 692 39.82 45.89 22.29
N ASP A 693 40.16 46.24 21.05
CA ASP A 693 41.37 47.02 20.74
C ASP A 693 41.30 48.43 21.33
N ALA A 694 40.19 49.13 21.06
CA ALA A 694 39.92 50.48 21.56
C ALA A 694 39.84 50.60 23.10
N LYS A 695 39.77 49.48 23.84
CA LYS A 695 39.82 49.45 25.31
C LYS A 695 41.09 48.78 25.87
N ASN A 696 42.05 48.41 25.02
CA ASN A 696 43.24 47.63 25.38
C ASN A 696 42.92 46.29 26.10
N LEU A 697 41.78 45.66 25.77
CA LEU A 697 41.32 44.42 26.41
C LEU A 697 41.79 43.19 25.63
N MET A 698 42.76 42.47 26.21
CA MET A 698 43.25 41.18 25.74
C MET A 698 43.12 40.12 26.84
N ARG A 699 42.86 38.87 26.46
CA ARG A 699 42.91 37.69 27.32
C ARG A 699 43.95 36.70 26.81
N TYR A 700 44.44 35.82 27.67
CA TYR A 700 45.32 34.72 27.25
C TYR A 700 44.65 33.37 27.57
N ILE A 701 44.59 32.47 26.59
CA ILE A 701 44.12 31.09 26.79
C ILE A 701 45.22 30.32 27.50
N ASP A 702 44.96 29.86 28.72
CA ASP A 702 45.94 29.14 29.52
C ASP A 702 46.11 27.71 28.99
N PRO A 703 47.26 27.32 28.41
CA PRO A 703 47.40 26.05 27.69
C PRO A 703 47.34 24.82 28.61
N THR A 704 47.64 24.96 29.91
CA THR A 704 47.55 23.87 30.89
C THR A 704 46.18 23.81 31.58
N GLY A 705 45.56 24.98 31.80
CA GLY A 705 44.24 25.13 32.42
C GLY A 705 43.07 24.66 31.55
N ASN A 706 41.86 25.13 31.85
CA ASN A 706 40.61 24.78 31.14
C ASN A 706 39.88 26.02 30.58
N GLY A 707 40.55 27.18 30.50
CA GLY A 707 39.94 28.45 30.13
C GLY A 707 40.97 29.56 29.84
N TYR A 708 40.57 30.82 30.06
CA TYR A 708 41.51 31.95 30.11
C TYR A 708 42.30 31.96 31.43
N ALA A 709 43.53 32.48 31.41
CA ALA A 709 44.24 32.85 32.62
C ALA A 709 43.43 33.92 33.39
N LYS A 710 43.22 33.72 34.70
CA LYS A 710 42.39 34.56 35.59
C LYS A 710 42.99 34.60 36.99
N ASN A 711 42.89 35.73 37.70
CA ASN A 711 43.39 35.91 39.07
C ASN A 711 44.81 35.36 39.28
N THR A 712 45.69 35.54 38.30
CA THR A 712 46.97 34.82 38.23
C THR A 712 48.01 35.59 37.43
N SER A 713 49.25 35.10 37.45
CA SER A 713 50.29 35.55 36.54
C SER A 713 50.79 34.38 35.69
N LYS A 714 51.25 34.68 34.47
CA LYS A 714 51.82 33.68 33.55
C LYS A 714 53.04 34.26 32.85
N TRP A 715 54.11 33.47 32.80
CA TRP A 715 55.20 33.68 31.87
C TRP A 715 54.74 33.26 30.47
N ILE A 716 54.78 34.20 29.52
CA ILE A 716 54.38 33.99 28.12
C ILE A 716 55.52 34.55 27.25
N ASN A 717 56.16 33.68 26.47
CA ASN A 717 57.31 34.02 25.60
C ASN A 717 58.42 34.80 26.35
N GLY A 718 58.74 34.39 27.58
CA GLY A 718 59.80 35.00 28.40
C GLY A 718 59.40 36.26 29.19
N VAL A 719 58.18 36.78 28.98
CA VAL A 719 57.65 37.98 29.65
C VAL A 719 56.55 37.59 30.65
N LEU A 720 56.53 38.22 31.83
CA LEU A 720 55.53 37.98 32.88
C LEU A 720 54.30 38.88 32.69
N TYR A 721 53.11 38.29 32.67
CA TYR A 721 51.83 38.98 32.57
C TYR A 721 50.92 38.67 33.75
N TYR A 722 50.13 39.65 34.16
CA TYR A 722 49.11 39.53 35.22
C TYR A 722 47.70 39.59 34.63
N PHE A 723 46.78 38.83 35.20
CA PHE A 723 45.40 38.70 34.72
C PHE A 723 44.38 38.93 35.85
N ASP A 724 43.35 39.75 35.58
CA ASP A 724 42.28 40.05 36.53
C ASP A 724 41.29 38.88 36.72
N SER A 725 40.22 39.09 37.50
CA SER A 725 39.16 38.10 37.74
C SER A 725 38.34 37.77 36.47
N ASN A 726 38.30 38.69 35.51
CA ASN A 726 37.67 38.49 34.20
C ASN A 726 38.60 37.77 33.20
N GLY A 727 39.90 37.73 33.49
CA GLY A 727 40.96 37.13 32.68
C GLY A 727 41.57 38.09 31.65
N TYR A 728 41.37 39.40 31.82
CA TYR A 728 42.02 40.44 31.03
C TYR A 728 43.45 40.70 31.54
N ARG A 729 44.38 40.94 30.62
CA ARG A 729 45.74 41.42 30.91
C ARG A 729 45.66 42.74 31.65
N ILE A 730 46.20 42.80 32.86
CA ILE A 730 46.31 44.04 33.64
C ILE A 730 47.43 44.90 33.03
N THR A 731 47.18 46.20 32.83
CA THR A 731 48.09 47.11 32.09
C THR A 731 48.82 48.11 33.00
N ASP A 732 48.48 48.13 34.29
CA ASP A 732 49.23 48.77 35.37
C ASP A 732 49.21 47.88 36.62
N VAL A 733 50.38 47.43 37.03
CA VAL A 733 50.66 46.67 38.27
C VAL A 733 51.79 47.32 39.07
N SER A 734 52.10 48.60 38.82
CA SER A 734 53.20 49.34 39.46
C SER A 734 53.15 49.28 40.98
N ALA A 735 51.96 49.29 41.59
CA ALA A 735 51.78 49.13 43.04
C ALA A 735 52.29 47.78 43.63
N LYS A 736 52.57 46.76 42.79
CA LYS A 736 53.24 45.51 43.22
C LYS A 736 54.77 45.62 43.25
N TYR A 737 55.31 46.66 42.63
CA TYR A 737 56.73 46.92 42.44
C TYR A 737 57.03 48.38 42.80
N PRO A 738 56.89 48.81 44.08
CA PRO A 738 56.93 50.22 44.46
C PRO A 738 58.35 50.84 44.41
N ASN A 739 59.39 50.01 44.40
CA ASN A 739 60.79 50.45 44.50
C ASN A 739 61.44 50.48 43.12
N GLY A 740 61.92 51.65 42.70
CA GLY A 740 62.82 51.82 41.56
C GLY A 740 64.30 51.68 41.96
N PRO A 741 65.26 52.05 41.07
CA PRO A 741 65.04 52.64 39.74
C PRO A 741 64.50 51.62 38.74
N TYR A 742 63.70 52.11 37.78
CA TYR A 742 63.07 51.31 36.74
C TYR A 742 63.85 51.37 35.42
N TYR A 743 63.40 50.58 34.45
CA TYR A 743 63.77 50.72 33.05
C TYR A 743 62.55 51.10 32.20
N LEU A 744 62.66 52.13 31.37
CA LEU A 744 61.57 52.62 30.53
C LEU A 744 61.93 52.46 29.06
N GLU A 745 60.98 52.01 28.23
CA GLU A 745 61.11 51.97 26.77
C GLU A 745 60.03 52.83 26.11
N VAL A 746 60.44 53.82 25.31
CA VAL A 746 59.55 54.62 24.47
C VAL A 746 59.60 54.08 23.05
N GLN A 747 58.45 53.71 22.48
CA GLN A 747 58.33 53.30 21.09
C GLN A 747 57.69 54.43 20.27
N ARG A 748 58.51 55.27 19.63
CA ARG A 748 58.11 56.52 18.96
C ARG A 748 56.97 56.32 17.96
N LYS A 749 57.02 55.26 17.13
CA LYS A 749 56.01 55.00 16.09
C LYS A 749 54.72 54.41 16.64
N ASN A 750 54.76 53.76 17.80
CA ASN A 750 53.59 53.19 18.47
C ASN A 750 52.91 54.17 19.44
N GLY A 751 53.59 55.23 19.89
CA GLY A 751 53.05 56.23 20.82
C GLY A 751 52.86 55.70 22.23
N ILE A 752 53.78 54.83 22.69
CA ILE A 752 53.78 54.25 24.04
C ILE A 752 55.10 54.46 24.77
N MET A 753 55.01 54.46 26.09
CA MET A 753 56.11 54.26 27.02
C MET A 753 55.76 53.06 27.91
N THR A 754 56.57 52.01 27.90
CA THR A 754 56.42 50.85 28.81
C THR A 754 57.45 50.93 29.92
N VAL A 755 57.01 50.81 31.17
CA VAL A 755 57.87 50.73 32.35
C VAL A 755 58.07 49.26 32.72
N TYR A 756 59.31 48.89 33.00
CA TYR A 756 59.74 47.55 33.42
C TYR A 756 60.49 47.64 34.75
N THR A 757 60.55 46.52 35.48
CA THR A 757 61.38 46.38 36.70
C THR A 757 62.86 46.67 36.44
N ASP A 758 63.37 46.28 35.27
CA ASP A 758 64.79 46.25 34.95
C ASP A 758 65.03 46.19 33.42
N SER A 759 66.29 46.31 33.01
CA SER A 759 66.72 46.33 31.61
C SER A 759 66.56 45.01 30.85
N THR A 760 66.25 43.88 31.51
CA THR A 760 65.92 42.62 30.82
C THR A 760 64.53 42.66 30.16
N LYS A 761 63.70 43.65 30.51
CA LYS A 761 62.34 43.87 29.99
C LYS A 761 61.37 42.70 30.25
N ARG A 762 61.72 41.79 31.16
CA ARG A 762 60.97 40.56 31.45
C ARG A 762 59.70 40.77 32.25
N ILE A 763 59.61 41.84 33.05
CA ILE A 763 58.42 42.19 33.85
C ILE A 763 58.01 43.64 33.53
N PRO A 764 57.12 43.85 32.55
CA PRO A 764 56.49 45.14 32.31
C PRO A 764 55.46 45.42 33.42
N ILE A 765 55.58 46.56 34.09
CA ILE A 765 54.74 46.92 35.24
C ILE A 765 53.69 47.97 34.91
N LYS A 766 53.89 48.81 33.88
CA LYS A 766 52.96 49.89 33.51
C LYS A 766 53.11 50.27 32.04
N THR A 767 51.99 50.56 31.36
CA THR A 767 51.99 51.21 30.04
C THR A 767 51.41 52.61 30.13
N ILE A 768 52.05 53.55 29.41
CA ILE A 768 51.72 54.96 29.35
C ILE A 768 51.52 55.35 27.88
N ARG A 769 50.42 56.06 27.59
CA ARG A 769 50.16 56.65 26.26
C ARG A 769 50.99 57.92 26.13
N VAL A 770 51.87 58.00 25.12
CA VAL A 770 52.77 59.16 24.93
C VAL A 770 52.76 59.73 23.52
N SER A 771 52.99 61.03 23.44
CA SER A 771 53.24 61.78 22.21
C SER A 771 54.68 62.28 22.17
N VAL A 772 55.43 61.73 21.23
CA VAL A 772 56.82 62.10 20.92
C VAL A 772 56.88 63.28 19.95
N GLY A 773 58.10 63.71 19.62
CA GLY A 773 58.38 64.76 18.66
C GLY A 773 57.82 64.45 17.26
N VAL A 774 57.23 65.44 16.61
CA VAL A 774 56.83 65.33 15.19
C VAL A 774 58.05 65.14 14.28
N PRO A 775 57.92 64.61 13.05
CA PRO A 775 59.08 64.32 12.18
C PRO A 775 60.03 65.50 11.90
N SER A 776 59.55 66.75 11.96
CA SER A 776 60.37 67.96 11.81
C SER A 776 61.14 68.37 13.09
N THR A 777 60.74 67.86 14.26
CA THR A 777 61.40 68.09 15.56
C THR A 777 61.33 66.79 16.40
N PRO A 778 61.97 65.70 15.95
CA PRO A 778 61.77 64.36 16.50
C PRO A 778 62.40 64.23 17.89
N THR A 779 61.78 63.40 18.76
CA THR A 779 62.45 62.94 19.98
C THR A 779 63.67 62.08 19.59
N PRO A 780 64.91 62.42 19.99
CA PRO A 780 66.09 61.65 19.62
C PRO A 780 66.02 60.20 20.11
N PRO A 781 66.48 59.22 19.32
CA PRO A 781 66.59 57.84 19.77
C PRO A 781 67.90 57.63 20.53
N GLY A 782 67.90 56.76 21.54
CA GLY A 782 69.05 56.53 22.40
C GLY A 782 68.66 56.12 23.81
N GLU A 783 69.66 55.85 24.65
CA GLU A 783 69.49 55.43 26.03
C GLU A 783 70.02 56.51 26.99
N TYR A 784 69.16 56.99 27.87
CA TYR A 784 69.35 58.19 28.69
C TYR A 784 68.98 57.93 30.16
N THR A 785 69.23 58.91 31.03
CA THR A 785 68.83 58.88 32.45
C THR A 785 67.69 59.87 32.69
N LEU A 786 66.74 59.53 33.55
CA LEU A 786 65.66 60.42 33.97
C LEU A 786 66.03 61.19 35.24
N ARG A 787 65.78 62.51 35.25
CA ARG A 787 65.94 63.39 36.43
C ARG A 787 64.68 64.18 36.67
N SER A 788 64.07 64.06 37.85
CA SER A 788 62.90 64.88 38.21
C SER A 788 63.30 66.35 38.33
N SER A 789 62.59 67.26 37.65
CA SER A 789 63.01 68.67 37.52
C SER A 789 62.05 69.64 38.22
N ALA A 790 60.81 69.78 37.74
CA ALA A 790 59.81 70.66 38.37
C ALA A 790 58.37 70.17 38.20
N ARG A 791 57.50 70.43 39.20
CA ARG A 791 56.03 70.21 39.09
C ARG A 791 55.41 71.04 37.97
N TRP A 792 55.93 72.25 37.74
CA TRP A 792 55.60 73.07 36.57
C TRP A 792 56.90 73.40 35.83
N GLN A 793 57.16 72.67 34.77
CA GLN A 793 58.36 72.79 33.95
C GLN A 793 58.16 73.83 32.86
N LEU A 794 59.06 74.81 32.77
CA LEU A 794 59.15 75.73 31.63
C LEU A 794 59.73 74.97 30.42
N LEU A 795 59.12 75.15 29.25
CA LEU A 795 59.44 74.44 28.01
C LEU A 795 59.98 75.43 26.94
N MET A 796 59.98 75.01 25.67
CA MET A 796 60.32 75.88 24.55
C MET A 796 59.22 76.94 24.34
N GLY A 797 59.61 78.22 24.32
CA GLY A 797 58.69 79.36 24.31
C GLY A 797 57.96 79.56 25.65
N PRO A 798 57.02 80.51 25.75
CA PRO A 798 56.19 80.70 26.94
C PRO A 798 55.14 79.58 27.05
N SER A 799 55.60 78.36 27.36
CA SER A 799 54.75 77.19 27.58
C SER A 799 55.25 76.33 28.73
N TRP A 800 54.31 75.68 29.41
CA TRP A 800 54.52 74.96 30.65
C TRP A 800 54.02 73.52 30.52
N GLY A 801 54.66 72.59 31.22
CA GLY A 801 54.21 71.21 31.37
C GLY A 801 54.18 70.81 32.84
N GLN A 802 53.13 70.09 33.25
CA GLN A 802 53.10 69.48 34.58
C GLN A 802 54.09 68.31 34.66
N TYR A 803 54.70 68.15 35.84
CA TYR A 803 55.54 67.02 36.24
C TYR A 803 56.69 66.74 35.25
N GLY A 804 57.52 67.75 35.03
CA GLY A 804 58.67 67.68 34.13
C GLY A 804 59.80 66.82 34.69
N THR A 805 60.08 65.72 33.98
CA THR A 805 61.22 64.83 34.22
C THR A 805 62.18 64.99 33.05
N HIS A 806 63.36 65.55 33.28
CA HIS A 806 64.39 65.77 32.27
C HIS A 806 64.93 64.41 31.77
N VAL A 807 65.05 64.27 30.44
CA VAL A 807 65.75 63.16 29.79
C VAL A 807 67.20 63.59 29.57
N GLU A 808 68.03 63.28 30.57
CA GLU A 808 69.42 63.76 30.69
C GLU A 808 70.26 63.35 29.47
N GLY A 809 70.79 64.35 28.76
CA GLY A 809 71.59 64.17 27.55
C GLY A 809 70.80 64.00 26.23
N ALA A 810 69.46 64.00 26.25
CA ALA A 810 68.69 63.91 25.01
C ALA A 810 68.60 65.26 24.28
N GLY A 811 68.84 65.22 22.97
CA GLY A 811 68.83 66.41 22.11
C GLY A 811 69.94 67.39 22.48
N LYS A 812 69.57 68.63 22.84
CA LYS A 812 70.48 69.63 23.42
C LYS A 812 70.21 69.87 24.92
N GLY A 813 69.81 68.82 25.66
CA GLY A 813 69.40 68.94 27.07
C GLY A 813 68.03 69.62 27.27
N GLY A 814 67.17 69.57 26.25
CA GLY A 814 65.87 70.25 26.21
C GLY A 814 64.66 69.31 26.14
N ILE A 815 64.86 68.01 26.40
CA ILE A 815 63.85 66.97 26.22
C ILE A 815 63.35 66.51 27.60
N TYR A 816 62.04 66.59 27.81
CA TYR A 816 61.40 66.22 29.07
C TYR A 816 60.28 65.20 28.83
N VAL A 817 60.05 64.31 29.79
CA VAL A 817 58.75 63.65 29.99
C VAL A 817 57.89 64.59 30.83
N HIS A 818 56.72 64.98 30.32
CA HIS A 818 55.82 65.93 31.02
C HIS A 818 54.36 65.76 30.53
N SER A 819 53.41 66.51 31.09
CA SER A 819 52.02 66.53 30.59
C SER A 819 51.91 67.09 29.16
N VAL A 820 50.70 67.18 28.61
CA VAL A 820 50.43 68.10 27.49
C VAL A 820 50.81 69.53 27.90
N ALA A 821 51.40 70.29 26.97
CA ALA A 821 51.87 71.64 27.23
C ALA A 821 50.74 72.68 27.17
N CYS A 822 50.79 73.67 28.04
CA CYS A 822 49.82 74.76 28.19
C CYS A 822 50.49 76.14 28.22
N ALA A 823 49.73 77.22 28.03
CA ALA A 823 50.28 78.58 27.96
C ALA A 823 50.66 79.18 29.33
N GLN A 824 50.14 78.61 30.43
CA GLN A 824 50.36 79.05 31.80
C GLN A 824 50.52 77.83 32.72
N ALA A 825 51.20 77.99 33.85
CA ALA A 825 51.33 76.98 34.91
C ALA A 825 50.02 76.82 35.72
N ASN A 826 48.96 76.33 35.07
CA ASN A 826 47.62 76.17 35.64
C ASN A 826 46.92 74.92 35.04
N SER A 827 46.40 74.03 35.90
CA SER A 827 45.71 72.80 35.50
C SER A 827 44.47 73.04 34.62
N PHE A 828 43.86 74.22 34.72
CA PHE A 828 42.70 74.67 33.93
C PHE A 828 43.06 75.41 32.63
N ASN A 829 44.30 75.27 32.13
CA ASN A 829 44.77 75.86 30.86
C ASN A 829 45.22 74.78 29.83
N LEU A 830 44.65 73.57 29.87
CA LEU A 830 44.95 72.51 28.90
C LEU A 830 44.38 72.84 27.50
N PRO A 831 45.20 72.85 26.44
CA PRO A 831 44.68 72.96 25.07
C PRO A 831 44.08 71.62 24.62
N ALA A 832 42.75 71.53 24.56
CA ALA A 832 42.02 70.32 24.17
C ALA A 832 42.49 69.69 22.84
N VAL A 833 42.90 70.51 21.88
CA VAL A 833 43.43 70.07 20.57
C VAL A 833 44.78 69.36 20.70
N GLU A 834 45.63 69.78 21.64
CA GLU A 834 46.92 69.12 21.91
C GLU A 834 46.72 67.83 22.72
N TYR A 835 45.75 67.82 23.64
CA TYR A 835 45.40 66.62 24.40
C TYR A 835 44.90 65.48 23.52
N ASN A 836 44.01 65.77 22.58
CA ASN A 836 43.45 64.78 21.67
C ASN A 836 44.49 64.19 20.68
N LYS A 837 45.73 64.69 20.64
CA LYS A 837 46.84 64.09 19.90
C LYS A 837 47.61 63.02 20.70
N LEU A 838 47.32 62.82 21.99
CA LEU A 838 48.06 61.90 22.85
C LEU A 838 48.09 60.46 22.32
N GLY A 839 49.29 59.93 22.13
CA GLY A 839 49.52 58.62 21.49
C GLY A 839 49.82 58.67 19.99
N GLN A 840 50.02 59.87 19.43
CA GLN A 840 50.58 60.16 18.10
C GLN A 840 51.77 61.15 18.22
N PRO A 841 52.71 61.23 17.27
CA PRO A 841 53.73 62.28 17.26
C PRO A 841 53.10 63.68 17.24
N ALA A 842 53.43 64.54 18.21
CA ALA A 842 52.73 65.81 18.43
C ALA A 842 53.51 66.90 19.19
N SER A 843 54.74 66.65 19.65
CA SER A 843 55.54 67.62 20.40
C SER A 843 56.68 68.24 19.56
N HIS A 844 57.36 69.23 20.12
CA HIS A 844 58.66 69.72 19.66
C HIS A 844 59.80 68.98 20.40
N GLY A 845 59.92 67.67 20.17
CA GLY A 845 60.95 66.80 20.74
C GLY A 845 60.64 66.15 22.11
N CYS A 846 59.94 66.82 23.01
CA CYS A 846 59.58 66.26 24.33
C CYS A 846 58.66 65.03 24.27
N ILE A 847 58.50 64.30 25.38
CA ILE A 847 57.62 63.15 25.50
C ILE A 847 56.41 63.55 26.35
N ARG A 848 55.29 63.88 25.71
CA ARG A 848 54.05 64.30 26.39
C ARG A 848 53.23 63.08 26.82
N ALA A 849 52.66 63.11 28.03
CA ALA A 849 51.71 62.12 28.55
C ALA A 849 50.46 62.80 29.12
N CYS A 850 49.51 62.01 29.64
CA CYS A 850 48.48 62.52 30.56
C CYS A 850 49.11 62.93 31.90
N VAL A 851 48.49 63.84 32.64
CA VAL A 851 49.01 64.37 33.92
C VAL A 851 49.22 63.27 34.96
N ALA A 852 48.31 62.31 35.12
CA ALA A 852 48.51 61.18 36.05
C ALA A 852 49.81 60.39 35.77
N ASP A 853 50.08 60.10 34.50
CA ASP A 853 51.24 59.31 34.09
C ASP A 853 52.53 60.15 34.15
N ALA A 854 52.49 61.43 33.80
CA ALA A 854 53.61 62.35 33.97
C ALA A 854 53.97 62.51 35.47
N LYS A 855 52.94 62.67 36.33
CA LYS A 855 53.08 62.69 37.80
C LYS A 855 53.69 61.38 38.30
N TRP A 856 53.24 60.24 37.79
CA TRP A 856 53.80 58.93 38.16
C TRP A 856 55.29 58.84 37.80
N VAL A 857 55.68 59.19 36.57
CA VAL A 857 57.10 59.19 36.14
C VAL A 857 57.94 60.15 37.00
N TYR A 858 57.46 61.36 37.26
CA TYR A 858 58.17 62.38 38.04
C TYR A 858 58.49 61.94 39.48
N TYR A 859 57.58 61.23 40.15
CA TYR A 859 57.81 60.76 41.53
C TYR A 859 58.56 59.43 41.61
N HIS A 860 58.40 58.52 40.64
CA HIS A 860 58.91 57.14 40.75
C HIS A 860 60.15 56.86 39.89
N CYS A 861 60.43 57.66 38.85
CA CYS A 861 61.47 57.35 37.86
C CYS A 861 62.75 58.19 37.97
N ASN A 862 62.97 58.93 39.07
CA ASN A 862 64.23 59.66 39.26
C ASN A 862 65.43 58.70 39.29
N GLY A 863 66.45 58.94 38.48
CA GLY A 863 67.60 58.04 38.29
C GLY A 863 67.31 56.77 37.48
N SER A 864 66.09 56.59 36.96
CA SER A 864 65.75 55.45 36.09
C SER A 864 66.33 55.62 34.69
N ARG A 865 66.60 54.51 33.99
CA ARG A 865 67.09 54.55 32.60
C ARG A 865 65.91 54.53 31.63
N ILE A 866 66.00 55.32 30.55
CA ILE A 866 64.98 55.41 29.50
C ILE A 866 65.61 55.18 28.12
N ASN A 867 65.06 54.25 27.36
CA ASN A 867 65.50 53.89 26.02
C ASN A 867 64.43 54.30 25.00
N ILE A 868 64.82 55.13 24.04
CA ILE A 868 63.93 55.70 23.04
C ILE A 868 64.23 55.05 21.69
N ILE A 869 63.29 54.23 21.22
CA ILE A 869 63.37 53.48 19.97
C ILE A 869 62.18 53.82 19.07
N ASP A 870 62.24 53.47 17.79
CA ASP A 870 61.06 53.58 16.94
C ASP A 870 59.95 52.58 17.29
N GLY A 871 60.36 51.34 17.59
CA GLY A 871 59.46 50.19 17.61
C GLY A 871 59.06 49.73 16.21
N VAL A 872 58.65 48.46 16.09
CA VAL A 872 57.96 47.96 14.89
C VAL A 872 56.52 48.49 14.94
N VAL A 873 56.01 49.00 13.80
CA VAL A 873 54.65 49.54 13.73
C VAL A 873 53.64 48.42 13.90
N THR A 874 52.91 48.42 15.00
CA THR A 874 51.78 47.52 15.20
C THR A 874 50.49 48.24 14.79
N TYR A 875 49.58 47.55 14.09
CA TYR A 875 48.28 48.15 13.75
C TYR A 875 47.42 48.37 15.00
N HIS A 876 47.06 47.28 15.67
CA HIS A 876 46.21 47.26 16.87
C HIS A 876 46.88 47.93 18.08
N ASP A 877 46.16 48.85 18.74
CA ASP A 877 46.65 49.53 19.95
C ASP A 877 46.93 48.55 21.09
N ALA A 878 46.13 47.48 21.24
CA ALA A 878 46.30 46.49 22.29
C ALA A 878 47.57 45.62 22.17
N TYR A 879 48.18 45.56 20.97
CA TYR A 879 49.44 44.83 20.70
C TYR A 879 50.66 45.76 20.61
N LYS A 880 50.54 47.05 20.98
CA LYS A 880 51.67 47.99 21.04
C LYS A 880 52.44 47.77 22.34
N GLY A 881 53.67 47.27 22.24
CA GLY A 881 54.43 46.79 23.39
C GLY A 881 53.75 45.60 24.09
N PRO A 882 54.30 45.11 25.22
CA PRO A 882 53.77 43.93 25.89
C PRO A 882 52.40 44.18 26.52
N LEU A 883 52.14 45.39 27.03
CA LEU A 883 50.91 45.75 27.75
C LEU A 883 49.87 46.51 26.90
N GLY A 884 50.15 46.78 25.63
CA GLY A 884 49.29 47.57 24.75
C GLY A 884 49.31 49.08 25.05
N LYS A 885 48.62 49.87 24.23
CA LYS A 885 48.36 51.29 24.47
C LYS A 885 46.97 51.47 25.07
N ASN A 886 46.89 51.94 26.31
CA ASN A 886 45.61 52.27 26.96
C ASN A 886 44.84 53.34 26.16
N PRO A 887 43.48 53.35 26.17
CA PRO A 887 42.70 54.44 25.59
C PRO A 887 43.05 55.80 26.20
N LEU A 888 42.83 56.88 25.46
CA LEU A 888 42.89 58.23 26.01
C LEU A 888 41.64 58.52 26.84
N THR A 889 41.80 59.03 28.06
CA THR A 889 40.68 59.42 28.93
C THR A 889 39.90 60.57 28.29
N PRO A 890 38.58 60.47 28.06
CA PRO A 890 37.82 61.55 27.42
C PRO A 890 37.79 62.84 28.24
N LEU A 891 38.05 63.98 27.59
CA LEU A 891 37.94 65.31 28.21
C LEU A 891 36.52 65.56 28.74
N ARG A 892 36.42 65.94 30.02
CA ARG A 892 35.16 66.21 30.74
C ARG A 892 34.92 67.72 30.96
N GLY A 893 33.68 68.09 31.31
CA GLY A 893 33.32 69.47 31.66
C GLY A 893 33.68 70.49 30.58
N ALA A 894 34.34 71.57 30.98
CA ALA A 894 34.80 72.65 30.09
C ALA A 894 36.00 72.29 29.19
N LYS A 895 36.54 71.06 29.28
CA LYS A 895 37.61 70.52 28.43
C LYS A 895 38.94 71.29 28.45
N ASN A 896 39.14 72.13 29.45
CA ASN A 896 40.32 72.95 29.70
C ASN A 896 41.27 72.36 30.77
N PHE A 897 41.04 71.12 31.21
CA PHE A 897 41.90 70.41 32.16
C PHE A 897 42.03 68.93 31.80
N ASP A 898 43.07 68.27 32.28
CA ASP A 898 43.29 66.84 32.05
C ASP A 898 42.38 66.02 32.99
N PRO A 899 41.46 65.18 32.48
CA PRO A 899 40.57 64.35 33.31
C PRO A 899 41.29 63.28 34.15
N THR A 900 42.62 63.17 34.04
CA THR A 900 43.48 62.33 34.88
C THR A 900 44.29 63.11 35.91
N ASP A 901 44.33 64.44 35.86
CA ASP A 901 45.02 65.25 36.88
C ASP A 901 44.30 65.06 38.23
N PRO A 902 44.96 64.52 39.28
CA PRO A 902 44.32 64.27 40.57
C PRO A 902 44.08 65.54 41.40
N GLU A 903 44.34 66.72 40.83
CA GLU A 903 44.15 68.03 41.45
C GLU A 903 42.89 68.75 40.92
N VAL A 904 42.00 68.04 40.17
CA VAL A 904 40.90 68.60 39.34
C VAL A 904 39.66 67.69 39.18
#